data_AF-A0A8G1YTU2-F1
#
_entry.id   AF-A0A8G1YTU2-F1
#
_cell.length_a   1.000
_cell.length_b   1.000
_cell.length_c   1.000
_cell.angle_alpha   90.00
_cell.angle_beta   90.00
_cell.angle_gamma   90.00
#
_symmetry.space_group_name_H-M   'P 1'
#
loop_
_entity.id
_entity.type
_entity.pdbx_description
1 polymer ?
#
loop_
_entity_poly.entity_id
_entity_poly.type
_entity_poly.pdbx_seq_one_letter_code
_entity_poly.pdbx_strand_id
1 'polypeptide(L)'
;DLLKPGAFAAFVTSSGTLDKADSSAREHIAKTADLIAAIRLPEGSFRADAGTDVVVDVLFFRKRKVTESESDLSWLDIEELRQATEGEGAIRVNRWFARHPDFVLGTHATISGPYGEAYSCLPHPGVHLERALTAAISLLPQAIYDGEPDEIDHDADDSADVVDALPEGAGVREGSFFVAKNTALAQMIDGAAVSITIRKGRTAEGIPEKHARIIRKFIPIRDAVREVLKAQELNRPWKPAQVKLRIAWSNFVRDFGPINFTTMSVSGDAEIGEVRETHRRPNLQPCLDDPDCWLVASIEDYDIETNTARPGPIFTERVIAPPAAPIITSASDALAVVLNERGHIDIDHIAELLHEDVDDVIGELGDAIYRDPETGSWQTADAYLSGQVRDKLKVAEAAAALDFAYERNVTALQGVQPADLRPSDITARLGAPWIPAADVAAFVKQTMGAEIRIHHMPELASWTVEARQLAWMAAGTSEWGTDRRHAGELIADALNSRVPQIFDTVKEGHAEKRVLNVVDTEAAKEKLQKIKTAFQTWIWSDPDQTDRLARVYNDRFNNIAPRRFNGDHLQLPGASGAFSLYGHQKRGIWRIVSAGSTYLAHAVGAGKTMTIAAAVMEQRRLGLIAKAMLVVPGHCLAQAAREFLALYPTARILVADETNFSKDKRHRFLSRAATAAWDAIIITHSAFRFIGVPSAFEQQMIQDELELYEMLLTKVESDDRVSRKRLERLKEGLRERLEALATRKDDLLTISEIGVDQIIVDEAQEFRKLSFATNMSTLKGVDPNGSQRAWDLYVKSRFVDRKNPGRALVLASGTPITNTLGEMFSVQRYLGYEALLQRGLHEFDAWASTFGDVTTELELQPSGKYKPVTRFATFVNVPELIAMFRSFADVVLPEDLREYVKVPALSTGARQIITAKPSAAFKRYQMVLDARIKAIEERERPAEAGDDILLSVITDGRHAAIDLRLVDPDNDNEPDNKLNDLIGNAYRIWQETAQSSYVRADGKPFELPGAAQMIFSDLGTISVEKSRGFSAYRWIRDELVRRGVPASEIAVMQEFKKAEAKQRLFGDVRAGKVRFLIGSSDTMG
;
A
#
# COMPACT_ATOMS: atom_id res chain seq x y z
N ASP A 1 1.81 -47.87 -19.01
CA ASP A 1 3.11 -48.19 -18.39
C ASP A 1 3.14 -48.30 -16.87
N LEU A 2 2.19 -47.70 -16.14
CA LEU A 2 2.12 -47.70 -14.67
C LEU A 2 1.87 -49.09 -14.02
N LEU A 3 1.41 -50.09 -14.78
CA LEU A 3 1.22 -51.44 -14.27
C LEU A 3 2.56 -52.21 -14.25
N LYS A 4 2.89 -52.94 -13.18
CA LYS A 4 4.06 -53.84 -13.16
C LYS A 4 3.83 -55.09 -14.04
N PRO A 5 4.86 -55.70 -14.64
CA PRO A 5 4.69 -56.95 -15.40
C PRO A 5 4.05 -58.05 -14.53
N GLY A 6 3.02 -58.72 -15.05
CA GLY A 6 2.21 -59.71 -14.34
C GLY A 6 1.04 -59.15 -13.52
N ALA A 7 0.95 -57.83 -13.31
CA ALA A 7 -0.17 -57.22 -12.60
C ALA A 7 -1.40 -57.04 -13.50
N PHE A 8 -2.55 -56.86 -12.84
CA PHE A 8 -3.87 -56.74 -13.46
C PHE A 8 -4.38 -55.30 -13.40
N ALA A 9 -5.08 -54.90 -14.45
CA ALA A 9 -5.80 -53.63 -14.53
C ALA A 9 -7.23 -53.89 -14.97
N ALA A 10 -8.18 -53.22 -14.33
CA ALA A 10 -9.57 -53.17 -14.74
C ALA A 10 -9.88 -51.76 -15.25
N PHE A 11 -10.51 -51.64 -16.41
CA PHE A 11 -10.91 -50.36 -17.00
C PHE A 11 -12.39 -50.35 -17.29
N VAL A 12 -13.04 -49.22 -17.06
CA VAL A 12 -14.42 -48.97 -17.45
C VAL A 12 -14.40 -48.03 -18.65
N THR A 13 -14.81 -48.51 -19.83
CA THR A 13 -14.72 -47.75 -21.09
C THR A 13 -16.00 -47.84 -21.89
N SER A 14 -16.24 -46.95 -22.86
CA SER A 14 -17.37 -47.15 -23.78
C SER A 14 -17.17 -48.37 -24.69
N SER A 15 -18.25 -48.91 -25.25
CA SER A 15 -18.22 -50.03 -26.20
C SER A 15 -17.28 -49.79 -27.40
N GLY A 16 -17.04 -48.52 -27.75
CA GLY A 16 -16.16 -48.13 -28.84
C GLY A 16 -14.71 -48.56 -28.67
N THR A 17 -14.21 -48.80 -27.45
CA THR A 17 -12.84 -49.28 -27.24
C THR A 17 -12.61 -50.64 -27.91
N LEU A 18 -13.57 -51.56 -27.75
CA LEU A 18 -13.48 -52.90 -28.32
C LEU A 18 -14.16 -53.02 -29.69
N ASP A 19 -15.25 -52.29 -29.95
CA ASP A 19 -16.07 -52.49 -31.17
C ASP A 19 -15.70 -51.59 -32.35
N LYS A 20 -14.78 -50.62 -32.18
CA LYS A 20 -14.41 -49.72 -33.28
C LYS A 20 -13.68 -50.45 -34.39
N ALA A 21 -14.07 -50.20 -35.65
CA ALA A 21 -13.48 -50.82 -36.82
C ALA A 21 -11.95 -50.64 -36.92
N ASP A 22 -11.43 -49.51 -36.44
CA ASP A 22 -10.00 -49.24 -36.33
C ASP A 22 -9.39 -50.02 -35.15
N SER A 23 -8.51 -50.98 -35.46
CA SER A 23 -7.80 -51.83 -34.50
C SER A 23 -6.58 -51.17 -33.86
N SER A 24 -6.16 -49.97 -34.30
CA SER A 24 -4.90 -49.33 -33.87
C SER A 24 -4.74 -49.25 -32.35
N ALA A 25 -5.83 -48.91 -31.64
CA ALA A 25 -5.82 -48.83 -30.18
C ALA A 25 -5.70 -50.22 -29.52
N ARG A 26 -6.43 -51.22 -30.05
CA ARG A 26 -6.36 -52.61 -29.56
C ARG A 26 -5.00 -53.23 -29.82
N GLU A 27 -4.42 -53.00 -31.00
CA GLU A 27 -3.07 -53.43 -31.35
C GLU A 27 -2.01 -52.79 -30.45
N HIS A 28 -2.17 -51.52 -30.09
CA HIS A 28 -1.26 -50.86 -29.16
C HIS A 28 -1.29 -51.50 -27.77
N ILE A 29 -2.48 -51.82 -27.25
CA ILE A 29 -2.64 -52.47 -25.95
C ILE A 29 -2.05 -53.90 -25.99
N ALA A 30 -2.35 -54.67 -27.04
CA ALA A 30 -1.90 -56.06 -27.19
C ALA A 30 -0.37 -56.24 -27.23
N LYS A 31 0.39 -55.18 -27.57
CA LYS A 31 1.87 -55.20 -27.51
C LYS A 31 2.41 -55.37 -26.10
N THR A 32 1.64 -55.01 -25.08
CA THR A 32 2.12 -54.93 -23.69
C THR A 32 1.24 -55.67 -22.69
N ALA A 33 -0.02 -55.96 -23.03
CA ALA A 33 -0.96 -56.60 -22.14
C ALA A 33 -1.85 -57.63 -22.86
N ASP A 34 -2.26 -58.63 -22.08
CA ASP A 34 -3.17 -59.69 -22.49
C ASP A 34 -4.59 -59.38 -21.98
N LEU A 35 -5.61 -59.49 -22.83
CA LEU A 35 -7.01 -59.36 -22.41
C LEU A 35 -7.42 -60.63 -21.65
N ILE A 36 -7.78 -60.48 -20.38
CA ILE A 36 -8.19 -61.58 -19.51
C ILE A 36 -9.69 -61.82 -19.60
N ALA A 37 -10.45 -60.73 -19.56
CA ALA A 37 -11.89 -60.76 -19.76
C ALA A 37 -12.41 -59.37 -20.11
N ALA A 38 -13.58 -59.32 -20.74
CA ALA A 38 -14.35 -58.10 -20.90
C ALA A 38 -15.82 -58.38 -20.62
N ILE A 39 -16.49 -57.48 -19.90
CA ILE A 39 -17.91 -57.56 -19.52
C ILE A 39 -18.64 -56.36 -20.10
N ARG A 40 -19.70 -56.57 -20.87
CA ARG A 40 -20.52 -55.49 -21.43
C ARG A 40 -21.77 -55.26 -20.59
N LEU A 41 -21.97 -54.03 -20.14
CA LEU A 41 -23.14 -53.61 -19.37
C LEU A 41 -24.28 -53.15 -20.29
N PRO A 42 -25.55 -53.26 -19.88
CA PRO A 42 -26.67 -52.75 -20.65
C PRO A 42 -26.76 -51.21 -20.61
N GLU A 43 -27.48 -50.62 -21.56
CA GLU A 43 -27.78 -49.19 -21.57
C GLU A 43 -28.50 -48.76 -20.27
N GLY A 44 -28.26 -47.52 -19.86
CA GLY A 44 -28.84 -46.96 -18.63
C GLY A 44 -28.15 -47.38 -17.33
N SER A 45 -27.09 -48.21 -17.39
CA SER A 45 -26.33 -48.63 -16.20
C SER A 45 -25.78 -47.46 -15.37
N PHE A 46 -25.53 -46.30 -15.99
CA PHE A 46 -25.07 -45.08 -15.31
C PHE A 46 -26.07 -43.91 -15.39
N ARG A 47 -27.34 -44.16 -15.77
CA ARG A 47 -28.35 -43.10 -15.95
C ARG A 47 -28.67 -42.37 -14.65
N ALA A 48 -28.69 -43.10 -13.53
CA ALA A 48 -29.01 -42.53 -12.21
C ALA A 48 -27.92 -41.60 -11.68
N ASP A 49 -26.64 -41.98 -11.83
CA ASP A 49 -25.51 -41.26 -11.21
C ASP A 49 -24.83 -40.26 -12.15
N ALA A 50 -24.77 -40.56 -13.46
CA ALA A 50 -24.04 -39.76 -14.46
C ALA A 50 -24.92 -39.24 -15.60
N GLY A 51 -26.22 -39.54 -15.61
CA GLY A 51 -27.18 -39.01 -16.59
C GLY A 51 -26.94 -39.45 -18.04
N THR A 52 -26.27 -40.59 -18.26
CA THR A 52 -25.89 -41.06 -19.60
C THR A 52 -26.33 -42.51 -19.87
N ASP A 53 -26.68 -42.78 -21.12
CA ASP A 53 -27.12 -44.08 -21.64
C ASP A 53 -26.07 -44.80 -22.49
N VAL A 54 -24.84 -44.29 -22.48
CA VAL A 54 -23.73 -44.92 -23.21
C VAL A 54 -23.52 -46.34 -22.71
N VAL A 55 -23.39 -47.29 -23.65
CA VAL A 55 -23.02 -48.67 -23.36
C VAL A 55 -21.55 -48.72 -22.93
N VAL A 56 -21.32 -49.37 -21.80
CA VAL A 56 -20.02 -49.42 -21.13
C VAL A 56 -19.54 -50.87 -21.01
N ASP A 57 -18.24 -51.04 -21.23
CA ASP A 57 -17.50 -52.29 -21.07
C ASP A 57 -16.54 -52.18 -19.88
N VAL A 58 -16.45 -53.24 -19.09
CA VAL A 58 -15.45 -53.43 -18.05
C VAL A 58 -14.39 -54.40 -18.58
N LEU A 59 -13.18 -53.90 -18.82
CA LEU A 59 -12.08 -54.63 -19.45
C LEU A 59 -11.03 -54.99 -18.41
N PHE A 60 -10.64 -56.27 -18.35
CA PHE A 60 -9.61 -56.77 -17.47
C PHE A 60 -8.39 -57.17 -18.29
N PHE A 61 -7.26 -56.51 -18.04
CA PHE A 61 -5.99 -56.79 -18.70
C PHE A 61 -4.94 -57.26 -17.69
N ARG A 62 -4.01 -58.11 -18.16
CA ARG A 62 -2.78 -58.44 -17.44
C ARG A 62 -1.59 -57.94 -18.23
N LYS A 63 -0.69 -57.18 -17.60
CA LYS A 63 0.54 -56.77 -18.29
C LYS A 63 1.44 -57.98 -18.48
N ARG A 64 1.87 -58.24 -19.71
CA ARG A 64 2.67 -59.42 -20.06
C ARG A 64 4.06 -59.32 -19.42
N LYS A 65 4.61 -60.44 -18.92
CA LYS A 65 6.02 -60.47 -18.47
C LYS A 65 6.93 -60.52 -19.69
N VAL A 66 8.12 -59.94 -19.58
CA VAL A 66 9.10 -59.84 -20.70
C VAL A 66 9.49 -61.20 -21.30
N THR A 67 9.33 -62.28 -20.52
CA THR A 67 9.65 -63.66 -20.91
C THR A 67 8.46 -64.45 -21.47
N GLU A 68 7.24 -63.90 -21.45
CA GLU A 68 6.02 -64.57 -21.92
C GLU A 68 5.75 -64.24 -23.40
N SER A 69 5.25 -65.24 -24.14
CA SER A 69 4.81 -65.08 -25.53
C SER A 69 3.44 -64.42 -25.60
N GLU A 70 3.06 -63.85 -26.75
CA GLU A 70 1.74 -63.23 -26.91
C GLU A 70 0.61 -64.25 -26.73
N SER A 71 -0.42 -63.88 -25.96
CA SER A 71 -1.62 -64.70 -25.74
C SER A 71 -2.57 -64.64 -26.94
N ASP A 72 -3.78 -65.17 -26.80
CA ASP A 72 -4.80 -65.08 -27.86
C ASP A 72 -5.10 -63.62 -28.25
N LEU A 73 -4.78 -63.27 -29.50
CA LEU A 73 -5.01 -61.96 -30.11
C LEU A 73 -6.33 -61.88 -30.87
N SER A 74 -7.18 -62.90 -30.79
CA SER A 74 -8.43 -62.97 -31.55
C SER A 74 -9.39 -61.82 -31.24
N TRP A 75 -9.29 -61.20 -30.06
CA TRP A 75 -10.05 -60.01 -29.66
C TRP A 75 -9.62 -58.71 -30.37
N LEU A 76 -8.54 -58.70 -31.15
CA LEU A 76 -8.22 -57.55 -32.00
C LEU A 76 -9.25 -57.33 -33.12
N ASP A 77 -9.92 -58.41 -33.51
CA ASP A 77 -10.89 -58.43 -34.60
C ASP A 77 -12.33 -58.19 -34.12
N ILE A 78 -13.17 -57.80 -35.08
CA ILE A 78 -14.61 -57.64 -34.92
C ILE A 78 -15.33 -58.77 -35.66
N GLU A 79 -16.46 -59.20 -35.12
CA GLU A 79 -17.31 -60.23 -35.70
C GLU A 79 -18.73 -59.68 -35.92
N GLU A 80 -19.34 -60.08 -37.03
CA GLU A 80 -20.71 -59.68 -37.39
C GLU A 80 -21.69 -60.68 -36.77
N LEU A 81 -22.39 -60.26 -35.71
CA LEU A 81 -23.35 -61.11 -34.98
C LEU A 81 -24.69 -61.24 -35.71
N ARG A 82 -25.09 -60.20 -36.45
CA ARG A 82 -26.36 -60.16 -37.18
C ARG A 82 -26.19 -59.43 -38.51
N GLN A 83 -26.56 -60.09 -39.61
CA GLN A 83 -26.58 -59.47 -40.94
C GLN A 83 -27.67 -58.41 -41.03
N ALA A 84 -27.43 -57.37 -41.83
CA ALA A 84 -28.40 -56.32 -42.07
C ALA A 84 -29.70 -56.90 -42.69
N THR A 85 -30.84 -56.58 -42.10
CA THR A 85 -32.18 -56.88 -42.65
C THR A 85 -32.81 -55.60 -43.19
N GLU A 86 -33.86 -55.70 -44.02
CA GLU A 86 -34.60 -54.49 -44.47
C GLU A 86 -35.17 -53.73 -43.27
N GLY A 87 -34.46 -52.69 -42.82
CA GLY A 87 -34.85 -51.80 -41.72
C GLY A 87 -33.96 -51.80 -40.46
N GLU A 88 -32.95 -52.68 -40.35
CA GLU A 88 -31.99 -52.67 -39.23
C GLU A 88 -30.56 -52.95 -39.73
N GLY A 89 -29.61 -52.07 -39.40
CA GLY A 89 -28.19 -52.23 -39.76
C GLY A 89 -27.52 -53.47 -39.15
N ALA A 90 -26.42 -53.93 -39.77
CA ALA A 90 -25.66 -55.08 -39.27
C ALA A 90 -25.01 -54.77 -37.91
N ILE A 91 -25.13 -55.69 -36.95
CA ILE A 91 -24.51 -55.54 -35.62
C ILE A 91 -23.12 -56.18 -35.66
N ARG A 92 -22.11 -55.34 -35.46
CA ARG A 92 -20.70 -55.74 -35.39
C ARG A 92 -20.16 -55.42 -34.02
N VAL A 93 -19.65 -56.44 -33.33
CA VAL A 93 -19.05 -56.31 -32.00
C VAL A 93 -17.70 -56.98 -31.98
N ASN A 94 -16.87 -56.65 -30.99
CA ASN A 94 -15.60 -57.32 -30.80
C ASN A 94 -15.77 -58.83 -30.71
N ARG A 95 -14.84 -59.57 -31.34
CA ARG A 95 -14.86 -61.04 -31.38
C ARG A 95 -14.87 -61.67 -29.98
N TRP A 96 -14.31 -61.00 -28.97
CA TRP A 96 -14.43 -61.43 -27.58
C TRP A 96 -15.89 -61.56 -27.14
N PHE A 97 -16.70 -60.50 -27.31
CA PHE A 97 -18.12 -60.52 -26.91
C PHE A 97 -18.95 -61.47 -27.76
N ALA A 98 -18.63 -61.63 -29.04
CA ALA A 98 -19.30 -62.60 -29.91
C ALA A 98 -19.10 -64.06 -29.44
N ARG A 99 -17.92 -64.38 -28.88
CA ARG A 99 -17.58 -65.73 -28.38
C ARG A 99 -17.89 -65.95 -26.92
N HIS A 100 -18.14 -64.88 -26.17
CA HIS A 100 -18.40 -64.89 -24.73
C HIS A 100 -19.72 -64.19 -24.37
N PRO A 101 -20.88 -64.71 -24.83
CA PRO A 101 -22.18 -64.10 -24.58
C PRO A 101 -22.54 -64.02 -23.09
N ASP A 102 -22.00 -64.91 -22.26
CA ASP A 102 -22.21 -64.91 -20.80
C ASP A 102 -21.63 -63.66 -20.10
N PHE A 103 -20.75 -62.92 -20.79
CA PHE A 103 -20.19 -61.65 -20.34
C PHE A 103 -20.88 -60.42 -20.95
N VAL A 104 -21.99 -60.61 -21.66
CA VAL A 104 -22.84 -59.51 -22.16
C VAL A 104 -24.13 -59.47 -21.34
N LEU A 105 -24.26 -58.47 -20.47
CA LEU A 105 -25.36 -58.38 -19.49
C LEU A 105 -26.64 -57.75 -20.06
N GLY A 106 -26.82 -57.84 -21.37
CA GLY A 106 -27.94 -57.31 -22.12
C GLY A 106 -28.07 -57.97 -23.49
N THR A 107 -28.98 -57.49 -24.32
CA THR A 107 -29.14 -57.96 -25.70
C THR A 107 -28.59 -56.92 -26.67
N HIS A 108 -27.68 -57.35 -27.54
CA HIS A 108 -27.15 -56.50 -28.62
C HIS A 108 -28.30 -55.96 -29.50
N ALA A 109 -28.36 -54.64 -29.68
CA ALA A 109 -29.39 -53.96 -30.46
C ALA A 109 -28.83 -52.74 -31.18
N THR A 110 -29.64 -52.16 -32.07
CA THR A 110 -29.38 -50.88 -32.71
C THR A 110 -30.51 -49.93 -32.34
N ILE A 111 -30.17 -48.73 -31.85
CA ILE A 111 -31.14 -47.69 -31.50
C ILE A 111 -30.97 -46.50 -32.45
N SER A 112 -32.07 -45.86 -32.82
CA SER A 112 -32.05 -44.68 -33.67
C SER A 112 -31.98 -43.41 -32.83
N GLY A 113 -30.92 -42.62 -33.00
CA GLY A 113 -30.71 -41.36 -32.30
C GLY A 113 -30.60 -40.16 -33.24
N PRO A 114 -30.43 -38.93 -32.70
CA PRO A 114 -30.33 -37.69 -33.49
C PRO A 114 -29.20 -37.66 -34.52
N TYR A 115 -28.22 -38.55 -34.37
CA TYR A 115 -27.02 -38.67 -35.21
C TYR A 115 -26.99 -39.95 -36.06
N GLY A 116 -28.11 -40.67 -36.15
CA GLY A 116 -28.26 -41.92 -36.90
C GLY A 116 -28.42 -43.15 -36.02
N GLU A 117 -28.41 -44.33 -36.66
CA GLU A 117 -28.43 -45.62 -35.97
C GLU A 117 -27.11 -45.86 -35.23
N ALA A 118 -27.21 -46.15 -33.93
CA ALA A 118 -26.08 -46.44 -33.06
C ALA A 118 -26.29 -47.77 -32.35
N TYR A 119 -25.20 -48.50 -32.13
CA TYR A 119 -25.22 -49.74 -31.37
C TYR A 119 -25.62 -49.48 -29.90
N SER A 120 -26.47 -50.35 -29.34
CA SER A 120 -26.83 -50.40 -27.93
C SER A 120 -26.85 -51.83 -27.39
N CYS A 121 -26.94 -51.98 -26.06
CA CYS A 121 -27.07 -53.24 -25.34
C CYS A 121 -28.29 -53.15 -24.42
N LEU A 122 -29.44 -53.70 -24.82
CA LEU A 122 -30.68 -53.52 -24.08
C LEU A 122 -30.70 -54.37 -22.80
N PRO A 123 -31.16 -53.83 -21.65
CA PRO A 123 -31.23 -54.59 -20.41
C PRO A 123 -32.25 -55.74 -20.53
N HIS A 124 -31.91 -56.90 -19.94
CA HIS A 124 -32.85 -58.01 -19.84
C HIS A 124 -34.00 -57.66 -18.87
N PRO A 125 -35.28 -57.77 -19.29
CA PRO A 125 -36.41 -57.42 -18.43
C PRO A 125 -36.43 -58.24 -17.13
N GLY A 126 -36.54 -57.55 -15.99
CA GLY A 126 -36.63 -58.19 -14.66
C GLY A 126 -35.32 -58.74 -14.09
N VAL A 127 -34.18 -58.52 -14.76
CA VAL A 127 -32.86 -58.90 -14.26
C VAL A 127 -32.20 -57.69 -13.59
N HIS A 128 -31.89 -57.80 -12.31
CA HIS A 128 -31.14 -56.77 -11.59
C HIS A 128 -29.67 -56.79 -12.00
N LEU A 129 -29.15 -55.64 -12.45
CA LEU A 129 -27.78 -55.51 -12.95
C LEU A 129 -26.73 -55.98 -11.95
N GLU A 130 -26.88 -55.62 -10.67
CA GLU A 130 -25.96 -56.03 -9.61
C GLU A 130 -25.79 -57.55 -9.58
N ARG A 131 -26.89 -58.29 -9.58
CA ARG A 131 -26.87 -59.76 -9.56
C ARG A 131 -26.26 -60.35 -10.83
N ALA A 132 -26.56 -59.77 -11.99
CA ALA A 132 -26.01 -60.21 -13.27
C ALA A 132 -24.50 -59.97 -13.36
N LEU A 133 -24.05 -58.82 -12.85
CA LEU A 133 -22.63 -58.47 -12.81
C LEU A 133 -21.86 -59.34 -11.82
N THR A 134 -22.40 -59.61 -10.62
CA THR A 134 -21.79 -60.56 -9.67
C THR A 134 -21.64 -61.95 -10.28
N ALA A 135 -22.64 -62.41 -11.04
CA ALA A 135 -22.57 -63.70 -11.73
C ALA A 135 -21.47 -63.70 -12.81
N ALA A 136 -21.37 -62.66 -13.64
CA ALA A 136 -20.32 -62.56 -14.65
C ALA A 136 -18.91 -62.42 -14.05
N ILE A 137 -18.75 -61.67 -12.96
CA ILE A 137 -17.46 -61.58 -12.23
C ILE A 137 -17.04 -62.95 -11.68
N SER A 138 -18.00 -63.78 -11.27
CA SER A 138 -17.70 -65.13 -10.76
C SER A 138 -17.18 -66.09 -11.84
N LEU A 139 -17.35 -65.76 -13.12
CA LEU A 139 -16.81 -66.51 -14.26
C LEU A 139 -15.38 -66.10 -14.62
N LEU A 140 -14.82 -65.07 -13.98
CA LEU A 140 -13.45 -64.64 -14.24
C LEU A 140 -12.45 -65.73 -13.81
N PRO A 141 -11.33 -65.91 -14.54
CA PRO A 141 -10.33 -66.91 -14.18
C PRO A 141 -9.75 -66.63 -12.79
N GLN A 142 -9.72 -67.67 -11.94
CA GLN A 142 -9.19 -67.57 -10.58
C GLN A 142 -7.70 -67.94 -10.51
N ALA A 143 -7.01 -67.41 -9.50
CA ALA A 143 -5.61 -67.73 -9.16
C ALA A 143 -4.57 -67.48 -10.28
N ILE A 144 -4.82 -66.48 -11.13
CA ILE A 144 -3.91 -66.09 -12.23
C ILE A 144 -2.87 -65.02 -11.83
N TYR A 145 -2.92 -64.53 -10.59
CA TYR A 145 -1.94 -63.59 -10.02
C TYR A 145 -0.84 -64.34 -9.27
N ASP A 146 0.40 -64.09 -9.66
CA ASP A 146 1.60 -64.78 -9.15
C ASP A 146 2.62 -63.81 -8.50
N GLY A 147 2.19 -62.58 -8.16
CA GLY A 147 3.01 -61.59 -7.48
C GLY A 147 2.84 -61.62 -5.96
N GLU A 148 3.91 -61.36 -5.20
CA GLU A 148 3.79 -61.13 -3.76
C GLU A 148 2.97 -59.84 -3.49
N PRO A 149 2.08 -59.84 -2.49
CA PRO A 149 1.27 -58.67 -2.14
C PRO A 149 2.10 -57.70 -1.29
N ASP A 150 2.29 -56.47 -1.78
CA ASP A 150 2.76 -55.33 -0.98
C ASP A 150 1.57 -54.45 -0.59
N GLU A 151 1.69 -53.72 0.52
CA GLU A 151 0.64 -52.84 1.06
C GLU A 151 0.19 -51.78 0.03
N ILE A 152 -1.12 -51.68 -0.15
CA ILE A 152 -1.76 -50.70 -1.04
C ILE A 152 -1.82 -49.37 -0.28
N ASP A 153 -1.20 -48.34 -0.82
CA ASP A 153 -1.35 -46.95 -0.38
C ASP A 153 -2.61 -46.35 -1.04
N HIS A 154 -3.56 -45.93 -0.21
CA HIS A 154 -4.88 -45.45 -0.65
C HIS A 154 -4.89 -43.96 -1.04
N ASP A 155 -3.74 -43.26 -0.94
CA ASP A 155 -3.64 -41.82 -1.24
C ASP A 155 -3.09 -41.53 -2.65
N ALA A 156 -2.93 -42.55 -3.50
CA ALA A 156 -2.50 -42.39 -4.88
C ALA A 156 -3.70 -42.37 -5.85
N ASP A 157 -4.36 -41.21 -5.98
CA ASP A 157 -5.02 -40.87 -7.24
C ASP A 157 -4.73 -39.43 -7.67
N ASP A 158 -4.52 -39.28 -8.97
CA ASP A 158 -4.20 -38.07 -9.75
C ASP A 158 -2.82 -37.41 -9.56
N SER A 159 -1.77 -38.06 -10.08
CA SER A 159 -0.73 -37.33 -10.81
C SER A 159 0.04 -38.22 -11.79
N ALA A 160 -0.35 -38.15 -13.06
CA ALA A 160 0.57 -38.41 -14.15
C ALA A 160 1.62 -37.28 -14.18
N ASP A 161 2.63 -37.41 -13.32
CA ASP A 161 4.00 -36.86 -13.40
C ASP A 161 4.65 -36.79 -12.00
N VAL A 162 4.61 -37.89 -11.21
CA VAL A 162 5.44 -37.96 -9.99
C VAL A 162 6.90 -38.10 -10.41
N VAL A 163 7.61 -36.97 -10.31
CA VAL A 163 9.05 -36.90 -10.50
C VAL A 163 9.75 -37.60 -9.33
N ASP A 164 10.56 -38.61 -9.62
CA ASP A 164 11.36 -39.38 -8.66
C ASP A 164 11.99 -38.50 -7.56
N ALA A 165 11.77 -38.92 -6.31
CA ALA A 165 11.99 -38.20 -5.07
C ALA A 165 13.30 -37.39 -4.97
N LEU A 166 13.21 -36.25 -4.27
CA LEU A 166 14.29 -35.35 -3.88
C LEU A 166 15.56 -36.08 -3.34
N PRO A 167 16.75 -35.47 -3.44
CA PRO A 167 17.91 -35.91 -2.66
C PRO A 167 17.57 -35.85 -1.16
N GLU A 168 17.90 -36.88 -0.40
CA GLU A 168 17.68 -36.91 1.06
C GLU A 168 18.31 -35.68 1.74
N GLY A 169 17.48 -34.88 2.42
CA GLY A 169 17.94 -33.82 3.34
C GLY A 169 17.60 -32.36 2.99
N ALA A 170 16.87 -32.06 1.91
CA ALA A 170 16.45 -30.69 1.59
C ALA A 170 14.94 -30.60 1.35
N GLY A 171 14.18 -30.11 2.34
CA GLY A 171 12.81 -29.66 2.12
C GLY A 171 12.82 -28.49 1.13
N VAL A 172 12.47 -28.74 -0.13
CA VAL A 172 12.33 -27.71 -1.16
C VAL A 172 11.09 -26.88 -0.83
N ARG A 173 11.24 -25.56 -0.76
CA ARG A 173 10.14 -24.67 -0.38
C ARG A 173 9.14 -24.52 -1.51
N GLU A 174 7.90 -24.22 -1.14
CA GLU A 174 6.83 -23.86 -2.08
C GLU A 174 7.29 -22.75 -3.04
N GLY A 175 7.10 -22.96 -4.34
CA GLY A 175 7.54 -22.09 -5.43
C GLY A 175 9.00 -22.25 -5.89
N SER A 176 9.87 -22.96 -5.15
CA SER A 176 11.30 -23.11 -5.50
C SER A 176 11.53 -23.99 -6.73
N PHE A 177 12.44 -23.57 -7.60
CA PHE A 177 12.93 -24.39 -8.71
C PHE A 177 13.97 -25.40 -8.25
N PHE A 178 13.99 -26.60 -8.82
CA PHE A 178 15.04 -27.58 -8.53
C PHE A 178 15.27 -28.50 -9.74
N VAL A 179 16.42 -29.18 -9.73
CA VAL A 179 16.72 -30.22 -10.71
C VAL A 179 16.47 -31.56 -10.05
N ALA A 180 15.50 -32.31 -10.58
CA ALA A 180 15.17 -33.63 -10.08
C ALA A 180 16.25 -34.68 -10.42
N LYS A 181 16.18 -35.87 -9.79
CA LYS A 181 17.15 -36.97 -10.02
C LYS A 181 17.24 -37.38 -11.48
N ASN A 182 16.12 -37.35 -12.20
CA ASN A 182 16.05 -37.61 -13.64
C ASN A 182 16.56 -36.44 -14.52
N THR A 183 17.21 -35.43 -13.92
CA THR A 183 17.71 -34.19 -14.54
C THR A 183 16.63 -33.24 -15.09
N ALA A 184 15.35 -33.55 -14.89
CA ALA A 184 14.24 -32.66 -15.24
C ALA A 184 14.29 -31.40 -14.38
N LEU A 185 13.94 -30.26 -14.98
CA LEU A 185 13.72 -29.03 -14.24
C LEU A 185 12.30 -29.11 -13.67
N ALA A 186 12.15 -28.93 -12.37
CA ALA A 186 10.87 -28.98 -11.67
C ALA A 186 10.70 -27.77 -10.75
N GLN A 187 9.46 -27.52 -10.33
CA GLN A 187 9.09 -26.49 -9.37
C GLN A 187 8.17 -27.09 -8.30
N MET A 188 8.34 -26.67 -7.05
CA MET A 188 7.38 -27.02 -6.00
C MET A 188 6.12 -26.16 -6.15
N ILE A 189 4.97 -26.78 -6.39
CA ILE A 189 3.67 -26.12 -6.53
C ILE A 189 2.64 -26.90 -5.70
N ASP A 190 1.98 -26.21 -4.78
CA ASP A 190 0.98 -26.75 -3.85
C ASP A 190 1.50 -27.99 -3.10
N GLY A 191 2.78 -27.98 -2.72
CA GLY A 191 3.45 -29.09 -2.02
C GLY A 191 3.89 -30.25 -2.91
N ALA A 192 3.64 -30.21 -4.22
CA ALA A 192 4.03 -31.24 -5.17
C ALA A 192 5.14 -30.79 -6.14
N ALA A 193 5.98 -31.74 -6.55
CA ALA A 193 7.04 -31.55 -7.53
C ALA A 193 6.47 -31.55 -8.96
N VAL A 194 6.23 -30.37 -9.53
CA VAL A 194 5.69 -30.22 -10.89
C VAL A 194 6.82 -30.07 -11.91
N SER A 195 6.83 -30.93 -12.94
CA SER A 195 7.82 -30.87 -14.01
C SER A 195 7.61 -29.65 -14.91
N ILE A 196 8.69 -28.96 -15.30
CA ILE A 196 8.62 -27.81 -16.19
C ILE A 196 8.88 -28.25 -17.62
N THR A 197 7.84 -28.19 -18.44
CA THR A 197 7.94 -28.46 -19.88
C THR A 197 8.81 -27.42 -20.56
N ILE A 198 9.88 -27.88 -21.23
CA ILE A 198 10.76 -27.03 -22.04
C ILE A 198 10.26 -27.05 -23.49
N ARG A 199 9.95 -25.88 -24.03
CA ARG A 199 9.49 -25.72 -25.41
C ARG A 199 10.56 -26.19 -26.39
N LYS A 200 10.27 -27.25 -27.17
CA LYS A 200 11.08 -27.72 -28.31
C LYS A 200 10.42 -27.30 -29.63
N GLY A 201 11.05 -26.40 -30.38
CA GLY A 201 10.54 -25.95 -31.68
C GLY A 201 9.36 -24.96 -31.59
N ARG A 202 8.39 -25.06 -32.53
CA ARG A 202 7.31 -24.08 -32.71
C ARG A 202 6.07 -24.26 -31.80
N THR A 203 5.99 -25.30 -30.98
CA THR A 203 4.86 -25.56 -30.07
C THR A 203 4.63 -24.40 -29.09
N ALA A 204 3.39 -24.07 -28.74
CA ALA A 204 3.08 -22.92 -27.86
C ALA A 204 3.25 -23.23 -26.36
N GLU A 205 3.38 -24.50 -25.99
CA GLU A 205 3.43 -24.97 -24.60
C GLU A 205 4.87 -25.07 -24.06
N GLY A 206 5.07 -24.66 -22.80
CA GLY A 206 6.33 -24.75 -22.06
C GLY A 206 7.19 -23.47 -22.06
N ILE A 207 8.21 -23.44 -21.20
CA ILE A 207 9.13 -22.30 -21.09
C ILE A 207 10.19 -22.33 -22.20
N PRO A 208 10.67 -21.16 -22.68
CA PRO A 208 11.77 -21.11 -23.64
C PRO A 208 13.04 -21.80 -23.13
N GLU A 209 13.78 -22.46 -24.01
CA GLU A 209 15.05 -23.13 -23.67
C GLU A 209 16.06 -22.19 -22.99
N LYS A 210 16.11 -20.92 -23.43
CA LYS A 210 16.92 -19.88 -22.78
C LYS A 210 16.53 -19.68 -21.30
N HIS A 211 15.23 -19.62 -20.99
CA HIS A 211 14.75 -19.46 -19.61
C HIS A 211 15.08 -20.70 -18.77
N ALA A 212 14.90 -21.90 -19.32
CA ALA A 212 15.28 -23.14 -18.64
C ALA A 212 16.77 -23.17 -18.31
N ARG A 213 17.64 -22.70 -19.23
CA ARG A 213 19.09 -22.58 -18.98
C ARG A 213 19.43 -21.58 -17.87
N ILE A 214 18.75 -20.44 -17.83
CA ILE A 214 18.93 -19.43 -16.78
C ILE A 214 18.54 -20.03 -15.43
N ILE A 215 17.35 -20.64 -15.31
CA ILE A 215 16.88 -21.26 -14.06
C ILE A 215 17.85 -22.35 -13.58
N ARG A 216 18.33 -23.23 -14.48
CA ARG A 216 19.30 -24.28 -14.14
C ARG A 216 20.62 -23.75 -13.58
N LYS A 217 21.06 -22.56 -14.00
CA LYS A 217 22.29 -21.91 -13.51
C LYS A 217 22.05 -21.00 -12.31
N PHE A 218 20.81 -20.56 -12.11
CA PHE A 218 20.36 -19.83 -10.92
C PHE A 218 20.33 -20.75 -9.68
N ILE A 219 19.81 -21.99 -9.81
CA ILE A 219 19.66 -22.95 -8.71
C ILE A 219 20.97 -23.14 -7.91
N PRO A 220 22.15 -23.42 -8.51
CA PRO A 220 23.40 -23.56 -7.76
C PRO A 220 23.83 -22.30 -7.02
N ILE A 221 23.51 -21.10 -7.52
CA ILE A 221 23.82 -19.85 -6.82
C ILE A 221 22.95 -19.75 -5.57
N ARG A 222 21.63 -19.92 -5.72
CA ARG A 222 20.67 -19.92 -4.61
C ARG A 222 21.07 -20.91 -3.52
N ASP A 223 21.33 -22.15 -3.91
CA ASP A 223 21.64 -23.23 -2.97
C ASP A 223 22.96 -22.95 -2.25
N ALA A 224 23.97 -22.43 -2.95
CA ALA A 224 25.24 -22.03 -2.33
C ALA A 224 25.08 -20.81 -1.40
N VAL A 225 24.26 -19.81 -1.75
CA VAL A 225 23.93 -18.69 -0.85
C VAL A 225 23.30 -19.22 0.43
N ARG A 226 22.27 -20.07 0.32
CA ARG A 226 21.61 -20.68 1.49
C ARG A 226 22.56 -21.54 2.32
N GLU A 227 23.47 -22.29 1.68
CA GLU A 227 24.52 -23.07 2.36
C GLU A 227 25.47 -22.16 3.16
N VAL A 228 25.93 -21.04 2.57
CA VAL A 228 26.78 -20.05 3.25
C VAL A 228 26.05 -19.45 4.45
N LEU A 229 24.80 -18.97 4.27
CA LEU A 229 24.03 -18.34 5.33
C LEU A 229 23.77 -19.31 6.49
N LYS A 230 23.35 -20.55 6.19
CA LYS A 230 23.10 -21.59 7.20
C LYS A 230 24.38 -21.98 7.95
N ALA A 231 25.53 -22.04 7.25
CA ALA A 231 26.81 -22.29 7.88
C ALA A 231 27.23 -21.14 8.82
N GLN A 232 27.03 -19.88 8.39
CA GLN A 232 27.33 -18.70 9.22
C GLN A 232 26.43 -18.62 10.45
N GLU A 233 25.13 -18.86 10.29
CA GLU A 233 24.14 -18.88 11.37
C GLU A 233 24.47 -19.95 12.43
N LEU A 234 24.76 -21.18 12.00
CA LEU A 234 25.12 -22.29 12.89
C LEU A 234 26.58 -22.25 13.37
N ASN A 235 27.29 -21.16 13.10
CA ASN A 235 28.71 -20.97 13.41
C ASN A 235 29.63 -22.12 12.92
N ARG A 236 29.29 -22.73 11.78
CA ARG A 236 30.05 -23.79 11.10
C ARG A 236 30.99 -23.22 10.04
N PRO A 237 32.08 -23.90 9.64
CA PRO A 237 32.98 -23.40 8.59
C PRO A 237 32.25 -23.10 7.27
N TRP A 238 32.21 -21.83 6.85
CA TRP A 238 31.47 -21.38 5.66
C TRP A 238 32.33 -21.09 4.42
N LYS A 239 33.67 -21.02 4.57
CA LYS A 239 34.60 -20.73 3.46
C LYS A 239 34.45 -21.69 2.26
N PRO A 240 34.27 -23.02 2.45
CA PRO A 240 34.04 -23.94 1.32
C PRO A 240 32.76 -23.60 0.53
N ALA A 241 31.67 -23.26 1.23
CA ALA A 241 30.42 -22.84 0.62
C ALA A 241 30.58 -21.49 -0.12
N GLN A 242 31.36 -20.54 0.39
CA GLN A 242 31.68 -19.29 -0.31
C GLN A 242 32.46 -19.52 -1.61
N VAL A 243 33.36 -20.50 -1.64
CA VAL A 243 34.06 -20.88 -2.88
C VAL A 243 33.07 -21.45 -3.89
N LYS A 244 32.16 -22.36 -3.47
CA LYS A 244 31.09 -22.87 -4.35
C LYS A 244 30.24 -21.73 -4.91
N LEU A 245 29.84 -20.78 -4.05
CA LEU A 245 29.08 -19.60 -4.44
C LEU A 245 29.81 -18.78 -5.49
N ARG A 246 31.10 -18.49 -5.29
CA ARG A 246 31.92 -17.74 -6.24
C ARG A 246 32.01 -18.43 -7.59
N ILE A 247 32.21 -19.75 -7.61
CA ILE A 247 32.26 -20.55 -8.84
C ILE A 247 30.90 -20.52 -9.56
N ALA A 248 29.80 -20.76 -8.84
CA ALA A 248 28.44 -20.73 -9.40
C ALA A 248 28.12 -19.35 -9.99
N TRP A 249 28.41 -18.29 -9.25
CA TRP A 249 28.21 -16.91 -9.67
C TRP A 249 29.05 -16.54 -10.90
N SER A 250 30.36 -16.80 -10.88
CA SER A 250 31.24 -16.50 -12.03
C SER A 250 30.83 -17.26 -13.28
N ASN A 251 30.36 -18.50 -13.14
CA ASN A 251 29.82 -19.28 -14.26
C ASN A 251 28.53 -18.66 -14.82
N PHE A 252 27.63 -18.18 -13.96
CA PHE A 252 26.41 -17.50 -14.39
C PHE A 252 26.72 -16.18 -15.11
N VAL A 253 27.58 -15.35 -14.51
CA VAL A 253 27.96 -14.05 -15.09
C VAL A 253 28.67 -14.21 -16.43
N ARG A 254 29.50 -15.24 -16.60
CA ARG A 254 30.12 -15.56 -17.88
C ARG A 254 29.09 -15.94 -18.96
N ASP A 255 28.09 -16.73 -18.59
CA ASP A 255 27.12 -17.29 -19.55
C ASP A 255 25.98 -16.30 -19.89
N PHE A 256 25.59 -15.42 -18.95
CA PHE A 256 24.40 -14.55 -19.09
C PHE A 256 24.60 -13.08 -18.71
N GLY A 257 25.77 -12.70 -18.18
CA GLY A 257 25.99 -11.38 -17.57
C GLY A 257 25.48 -11.29 -16.12
N PRO A 258 25.50 -10.09 -15.50
CA PRO A 258 25.06 -9.89 -14.12
C PRO A 258 23.68 -10.50 -13.80
N ILE A 259 23.45 -10.96 -12.57
CA ILE A 259 22.13 -11.48 -12.15
C ILE A 259 21.08 -10.38 -12.31
N ASN A 260 21.43 -9.17 -11.85
CA ASN A 260 20.57 -7.99 -11.92
C ASN A 260 20.56 -7.30 -13.28
N PHE A 261 21.10 -7.95 -14.32
CA PHE A 261 21.13 -7.40 -15.67
C PHE A 261 19.72 -7.00 -16.13
N THR A 262 19.61 -5.75 -16.61
CA THR A 262 18.35 -5.14 -16.98
C THR A 262 18.42 -4.68 -18.44
N THR A 263 17.49 -5.16 -19.27
CA THR A 263 17.35 -4.78 -20.68
C THR A 263 16.10 -3.95 -20.90
N MET A 264 16.30 -2.86 -21.62
CA MET A 264 15.28 -1.85 -21.87
C MET A 264 14.71 -2.05 -23.27
N SER A 265 13.38 -2.18 -23.38
CA SER A 265 12.72 -2.35 -24.68
C SER A 265 11.56 -1.38 -24.85
N VAL A 266 11.57 -0.67 -25.99
CA VAL A 266 10.59 0.34 -26.35
C VAL A 266 9.68 -0.23 -27.45
N SER A 267 8.43 -0.57 -27.15
CA SER A 267 7.41 -0.85 -28.18
C SER A 267 6.43 0.32 -28.25
N GLY A 268 6.16 0.84 -29.45
CA GLY A 268 5.17 1.88 -29.71
C GLY A 268 4.14 1.41 -30.72
N ASP A 269 2.87 1.72 -30.45
CA ASP A 269 1.79 1.57 -31.43
C ASP A 269 1.62 2.90 -32.16
N ALA A 270 1.85 2.90 -33.48
CA ALA A 270 1.93 4.12 -34.28
C ALA A 270 0.57 4.83 -34.45
N GLU A 271 -0.54 4.12 -34.23
CA GLU A 271 -1.90 4.67 -34.37
C GLU A 271 -2.40 5.36 -33.09
N ILE A 272 -1.91 4.98 -31.91
CA ILE A 272 -2.44 5.43 -30.61
C ILE A 272 -1.46 6.36 -29.87
N GLY A 273 -0.17 6.38 -30.26
CA GLY A 273 0.84 7.23 -29.64
C GLY A 273 1.24 6.80 -28.21
N GLU A 274 0.73 5.66 -27.73
CA GLU A 274 1.21 5.00 -26.53
C GLU A 274 2.48 4.22 -26.83
N VAL A 275 3.54 4.58 -26.11
CA VAL A 275 4.81 3.87 -26.14
C VAL A 275 4.96 3.17 -24.80
N ARG A 276 4.96 1.83 -24.79
CA ARG A 276 5.11 1.00 -23.58
C ARG A 276 6.57 0.56 -23.46
N GLU A 277 7.27 0.95 -22.39
CA GLU A 277 8.61 0.38 -22.07
C GLU A 277 8.39 -0.79 -21.16
N THR A 278 9.04 -1.90 -21.47
CA THR A 278 9.08 -3.05 -20.58
C THR A 278 10.48 -3.16 -20.05
N HIS A 279 10.64 -2.91 -18.75
CA HIS A 279 11.85 -3.28 -18.03
C HIS A 279 11.89 -4.78 -17.93
N ARG A 280 12.78 -5.38 -18.70
CA ARG A 280 12.99 -6.83 -18.63
C ARG A 280 14.27 -7.06 -17.90
N ARG A 281 14.20 -7.82 -16.81
CA ARG A 281 15.37 -8.38 -16.16
C ARG A 281 15.54 -9.78 -16.71
N PRO A 282 16.12 -9.98 -17.90
CA PRO A 282 16.06 -11.27 -18.60
C PRO A 282 16.63 -12.42 -17.77
N ASN A 283 17.54 -12.12 -16.83
CA ASN A 283 18.20 -13.09 -15.96
C ASN A 283 17.40 -13.40 -14.67
N LEU A 284 16.58 -12.45 -14.18
CA LEU A 284 15.72 -12.62 -13.01
C LEU A 284 14.28 -13.01 -13.36
N GLN A 285 13.77 -12.54 -14.50
CA GLN A 285 12.39 -12.77 -14.96
C GLN A 285 11.99 -14.25 -14.97
N PRO A 286 12.83 -15.19 -15.46
CA PRO A 286 12.51 -16.61 -15.45
C PRO A 286 12.43 -17.20 -14.03
N CYS A 287 13.02 -16.52 -13.05
CA CYS A 287 13.18 -17.01 -11.69
C CYS A 287 12.21 -16.32 -10.70
N LEU A 288 11.32 -15.43 -11.14
CA LEU A 288 10.45 -14.63 -10.24
C LEU A 288 9.51 -15.47 -9.37
N ASP A 289 9.12 -16.66 -9.84
CA ASP A 289 8.29 -17.56 -9.05
C ASP A 289 9.08 -18.22 -7.90
N ASP A 290 10.42 -18.22 -7.96
CA ASP A 290 11.28 -18.72 -6.88
C ASP A 290 11.27 -17.78 -5.67
N PRO A 291 11.03 -18.28 -4.45
CA PRO A 291 11.01 -17.45 -3.24
C PRO A 291 12.36 -16.79 -2.94
N ASP A 292 13.47 -17.36 -3.40
CA ASP A 292 14.82 -16.86 -3.14
C ASP A 292 15.38 -16.03 -4.31
N CYS A 293 14.56 -15.72 -5.33
CA CYS A 293 14.94 -14.87 -6.46
C CYS A 293 15.56 -13.54 -6.02
N TRP A 294 14.89 -12.85 -5.09
CA TRP A 294 15.34 -11.56 -4.58
C TRP A 294 16.53 -11.67 -3.62
N LEU A 295 16.72 -12.82 -2.96
CA LEU A 295 17.90 -13.08 -2.13
C LEU A 295 19.13 -13.24 -3.02
N VAL A 296 19.00 -13.97 -4.12
CA VAL A 296 20.07 -14.08 -5.11
C VAL A 296 20.33 -12.74 -5.80
N ALA A 297 19.30 -11.91 -5.98
CA ALA A 297 19.48 -10.54 -6.47
C ALA A 297 20.26 -9.64 -5.51
N SER A 298 20.19 -9.85 -4.20
CA SER A 298 20.84 -8.98 -3.19
C SER A 298 22.33 -9.23 -2.99
N ILE A 299 22.87 -10.34 -3.51
CA ILE A 299 24.30 -10.66 -3.37
C ILE A 299 25.21 -9.85 -4.31
N GLU A 300 24.63 -9.09 -5.24
CA GLU A 300 25.35 -8.21 -6.15
C GLU A 300 25.04 -6.75 -5.85
N ASP A 301 26.08 -5.93 -5.83
CA ASP A 301 25.93 -4.49 -5.99
C ASP A 301 25.94 -4.18 -7.49
N TYR A 302 24.74 -4.01 -8.06
CA TYR A 302 24.54 -3.79 -9.49
C TYR A 302 24.33 -2.31 -9.80
N ASP A 303 25.21 -1.81 -10.64
CA ASP A 303 25.11 -0.48 -11.23
C ASP A 303 24.39 -0.58 -12.59
N ILE A 304 23.15 -0.11 -12.60
CA ILE A 304 22.29 -0.04 -13.79
C ILE A 304 22.91 0.87 -14.88
N GLU A 305 23.74 1.85 -14.53
CA GLU A 305 24.32 2.80 -15.48
C GLU A 305 25.45 2.18 -16.29
N THR A 306 26.30 1.41 -15.63
CA THR A 306 27.44 0.74 -16.26
C THR A 306 27.09 -0.67 -16.74
N ASN A 307 25.90 -1.19 -16.38
CA ASN A 307 25.54 -2.60 -16.51
C ASN A 307 26.60 -3.54 -15.92
N THR A 308 27.27 -3.10 -14.85
CA THR A 308 28.27 -3.90 -14.15
C THR A 308 27.78 -4.27 -12.76
N ALA A 309 28.10 -5.48 -12.32
CA ALA A 309 27.86 -5.94 -10.96
C ALA A 309 29.19 -6.15 -10.25
N ARG A 310 29.23 -5.78 -8.96
CA ARG A 310 30.29 -6.14 -8.04
C ARG A 310 29.79 -7.24 -7.08
N PRO A 311 30.62 -8.22 -6.72
CA PRO A 311 30.29 -9.18 -5.67
C PRO A 311 30.01 -8.44 -4.35
N GLY A 312 28.90 -8.76 -3.71
CA GLY A 312 28.56 -8.22 -2.39
C GLY A 312 29.37 -8.87 -1.24
N PRO A 313 29.16 -8.41 0.00
CA PRO A 313 29.95 -8.82 1.16
C PRO A 313 29.93 -10.34 1.45
N ILE A 314 28.84 -11.04 1.09
CA ILE A 314 28.69 -12.50 1.32
C ILE A 314 29.78 -13.35 0.66
N PHE A 315 30.46 -12.84 -0.38
CA PHE A 315 31.51 -13.56 -1.09
C PHE A 315 32.85 -13.58 -0.34
N THR A 316 33.09 -12.62 0.56
CA THR A 316 34.39 -12.38 1.21
C THR A 316 34.31 -12.41 2.72
N GLU A 317 33.18 -11.96 3.28
CA GLU A 317 33.02 -11.67 4.69
C GLU A 317 31.93 -12.54 5.32
N ARG A 318 31.94 -12.57 6.65
CA ARG A 318 30.81 -13.12 7.41
C ARG A 318 29.71 -12.06 7.42
N VAL A 319 28.55 -12.39 6.85
CA VAL A 319 27.40 -11.46 6.80
C VAL A 319 26.45 -11.69 7.96
N ILE A 320 26.27 -12.93 8.43
CA ILE A 320 25.47 -13.23 9.62
C ILE A 320 26.38 -13.62 10.78
N ALA A 321 26.28 -12.88 11.89
CA ALA A 321 26.90 -13.25 13.16
C ALA A 321 25.96 -14.15 13.97
N PRO A 322 26.48 -15.12 14.75
CA PRO A 322 25.67 -15.80 15.73
C PRO A 322 25.35 -14.79 16.85
N PRO A 323 24.18 -14.89 17.51
CA PRO A 323 23.90 -14.04 18.66
C PRO A 323 25.03 -14.19 19.69
N ALA A 324 25.66 -13.08 20.08
CA ALA A 324 26.62 -13.08 21.17
C ALA A 324 25.85 -13.25 22.48
N ALA A 325 26.36 -14.06 23.41
CA ALA A 325 25.78 -14.11 24.75
C ALA A 325 25.91 -12.70 25.37
N PRO A 326 24.83 -12.15 25.93
CA PRO A 326 24.90 -10.84 26.54
C PRO A 326 25.84 -10.88 27.75
N ILE A 327 26.64 -9.83 27.90
CA ILE A 327 27.44 -9.62 29.10
C ILE A 327 26.56 -8.84 30.07
N ILE A 328 26.20 -9.46 31.19
CA ILE A 328 25.35 -8.86 32.21
C ILE A 328 26.23 -8.56 33.42
N THR A 329 26.44 -7.27 33.70
CA THR A 329 27.26 -6.82 34.85
C THR A 329 26.50 -5.93 35.83
N SER A 330 25.24 -5.58 35.52
CA SER A 330 24.37 -4.72 36.32
C SER A 330 22.90 -4.97 36.00
N ALA A 331 21.99 -4.48 36.84
CA ALA A 331 20.56 -4.52 36.54
C ALA A 331 20.19 -3.70 35.29
N SER A 332 20.95 -2.65 34.97
CA SER A 332 20.74 -1.91 33.72
C SER A 332 21.06 -2.76 32.48
N ASP A 333 22.13 -3.55 32.53
CA ASP A 333 22.48 -4.49 31.46
C ASP A 333 21.41 -5.58 31.32
N ALA A 334 20.97 -6.15 32.45
CA ALA A 334 19.89 -7.14 32.48
C ALA A 334 18.57 -6.57 31.94
N LEU A 335 18.19 -5.34 32.31
CA LEU A 335 17.02 -4.65 31.77
C LEU A 335 17.11 -4.49 30.24
N ALA A 336 18.28 -4.09 29.72
CA ALA A 336 18.50 -3.98 28.27
C ALA A 336 18.34 -5.34 27.56
N VAL A 337 18.83 -6.42 28.18
CA VAL A 337 18.63 -7.80 27.69
C VAL A 337 17.15 -8.16 27.70
N VAL A 338 16.43 -7.93 28.80
CA VAL A 338 15.00 -8.27 28.91
C VAL A 338 14.14 -7.45 27.95
N LEU A 339 14.41 -6.16 27.78
CA LEU A 339 13.74 -5.33 26.77
C LEU A 339 13.99 -5.86 25.36
N ASN A 340 15.21 -6.30 25.06
CA ASN A 340 15.53 -6.95 23.80
C ASN A 340 14.90 -8.36 23.70
N GLU A 341 14.75 -9.14 24.75
CA GLU A 341 14.22 -10.51 24.68
C GLU A 341 12.69 -10.58 24.67
N ARG A 342 12.04 -9.74 25.47
CA ARG A 342 10.59 -9.77 25.73
C ARG A 342 9.84 -8.53 25.22
N GLY A 343 10.53 -7.43 24.94
CA GLY A 343 9.91 -6.18 24.48
C GLY A 343 9.18 -5.39 25.57
N HIS A 344 9.15 -5.91 26.80
CA HIS A 344 8.59 -5.26 27.99
C HIS A 344 9.48 -5.56 29.21
N ILE A 345 9.25 -4.87 30.32
CA ILE A 345 9.96 -5.15 31.56
C ILE A 345 9.39 -6.42 32.19
N ASP A 346 10.28 -7.30 32.61
CA ASP A 346 9.97 -8.52 33.35
C ASP A 346 10.96 -8.61 34.51
N ILE A 347 10.51 -8.19 35.69
CA ILE A 347 11.39 -8.05 36.86
C ILE A 347 11.86 -9.43 37.35
N ASP A 348 10.99 -10.44 37.28
CA ASP A 348 11.33 -11.80 37.67
C ASP A 348 12.46 -12.37 36.79
N HIS A 349 12.41 -12.11 35.48
CA HIS A 349 13.48 -12.51 34.56
C HIS A 349 14.78 -11.72 34.78
N ILE A 350 14.70 -10.43 35.12
CA ILE A 350 15.89 -9.63 35.47
C ILE A 350 16.56 -10.21 36.73
N ALA A 351 15.78 -10.55 37.75
CA ALA A 351 16.26 -11.18 38.98
C ALA A 351 16.89 -12.57 38.71
N GLU A 352 16.29 -13.37 37.82
CA GLU A 352 16.85 -14.64 37.38
C GLU A 352 18.23 -14.47 36.72
N LEU A 353 18.37 -13.49 35.82
CA LEU A 353 19.61 -13.20 35.10
C LEU A 353 20.76 -12.71 36.00
N LEU A 354 20.42 -12.00 37.08
CA LEU A 354 21.39 -11.50 38.07
C LEU A 354 21.66 -12.48 39.21
N HIS A 355 20.79 -13.47 39.40
CA HIS A 355 20.76 -14.34 40.58
C HIS A 355 20.54 -13.56 41.90
N GLU A 356 19.66 -12.56 41.87
CA GLU A 356 19.30 -11.69 43.00
C GLU A 356 17.81 -11.78 43.34
N ASP A 357 17.38 -11.15 44.44
CA ASP A 357 15.96 -11.03 44.80
C ASP A 357 15.28 -9.90 44.02
N VAL A 358 13.98 -10.05 43.76
CA VAL A 358 13.15 -9.06 43.04
C VAL A 358 13.21 -7.68 43.70
N ASP A 359 13.18 -7.60 45.03
CA ASP A 359 13.19 -6.34 45.75
C ASP A 359 14.54 -5.61 45.60
N ASP A 360 15.66 -6.35 45.59
CA ASP A 360 17.00 -5.82 45.38
C ASP A 360 17.14 -5.26 43.94
N VAL A 361 16.64 -6.00 42.94
CA VAL A 361 16.61 -5.56 41.53
C VAL A 361 15.79 -4.29 41.36
N ILE A 362 14.61 -4.19 41.98
CA ILE A 362 13.79 -2.98 41.94
C ILE A 362 14.53 -1.81 42.60
N GLY A 363 15.26 -2.07 43.69
CA GLY A 363 16.11 -1.11 44.37
C GLY A 363 17.27 -0.59 43.48
N GLU A 364 17.98 -1.49 42.80
CA GLU A 364 19.09 -1.12 41.90
C GLU A 364 18.59 -0.35 40.67
N LEU A 365 17.50 -0.81 40.04
CA LEU A 365 16.92 -0.13 38.87
C LEU A 365 16.36 1.26 39.23
N GLY A 366 15.87 1.45 40.46
CA GLY A 366 15.46 2.74 40.99
C GLY A 366 14.53 3.51 40.04
N ASP A 367 14.95 4.73 39.68
CA ASP A 367 14.20 5.66 38.82
C ASP A 367 14.20 5.28 37.33
N ALA A 368 14.87 4.21 36.92
CA ALA A 368 14.86 3.73 35.53
C ALA A 368 13.52 3.05 35.16
N ILE A 369 12.75 2.61 36.15
CA ILE A 369 11.48 1.90 35.99
C ILE A 369 10.42 2.50 36.91
N TYR A 370 9.14 2.30 36.61
CA TYR A 370 8.01 2.65 37.49
C TYR A 370 6.91 1.62 37.33
N ARG A 371 6.19 1.33 38.42
CA ARG A 371 5.00 0.47 38.39
C ARG A 371 3.78 1.32 38.13
N ASP A 372 3.03 1.03 37.09
CA ASP A 372 1.81 1.74 36.74
C ASP A 372 0.67 1.37 37.72
N PRO A 373 0.08 2.34 38.45
CA PRO A 373 -0.99 2.05 39.41
C PRO A 373 -2.29 1.53 38.77
N GLU A 374 -2.56 1.83 37.49
CA GLU A 374 -3.80 1.37 36.82
C GLU A 374 -3.69 -0.08 36.39
N THR A 375 -2.54 -0.44 35.80
CA THR A 375 -2.34 -1.75 35.17
C THR A 375 -1.54 -2.72 36.04
N GLY A 376 -0.83 -2.22 37.05
CA GLY A 376 0.10 -2.97 37.88
C GLY A 376 1.41 -3.35 37.18
N SER A 377 1.58 -2.98 35.90
CA SER A 377 2.72 -3.36 35.05
C SER A 377 3.94 -2.47 35.28
N TRP A 378 5.14 -3.04 35.10
CA TRP A 378 6.39 -2.28 35.14
C TRP A 378 6.68 -1.63 33.79
N GLN A 379 6.97 -0.34 33.80
CA GLN A 379 7.28 0.46 32.62
C GLN A 379 8.63 1.16 32.79
N THR A 380 9.32 1.40 31.68
CA THR A 380 10.54 2.22 31.69
C THR A 380 10.18 3.66 32.03
N ALA A 381 11.13 4.40 32.61
CA ALA A 381 10.94 5.81 32.95
C ALA A 381 10.46 6.65 31.76
N ASP A 382 11.01 6.44 30.56
CA ASP A 382 10.58 7.16 29.35
C ASP A 382 9.13 6.86 28.96
N ALA A 383 8.63 5.66 29.22
CA ALA A 383 7.26 5.26 28.93
C ALA A 383 6.28 5.80 29.98
N TYR A 384 6.60 5.61 31.26
CA TYR A 384 5.72 6.02 32.35
C TYR A 384 5.61 7.54 32.48
N LEU A 385 6.74 8.26 32.38
CA LEU A 385 6.83 9.72 32.54
C LEU A 385 6.53 10.50 31.24
N SER A 386 5.88 9.88 30.27
CA SER A 386 5.43 10.51 29.02
C SER A 386 3.94 10.29 28.76
N GLY A 387 3.41 10.93 27.72
CA GLY A 387 1.97 10.89 27.44
C GLY A 387 1.18 11.81 28.36
N GLN A 388 -0.03 11.42 28.76
CA GLN A 388 -0.99 12.25 29.54
C GLN A 388 -0.60 12.35 31.02
N VAL A 389 0.48 13.08 31.31
CA VAL A 389 1.15 13.08 32.63
C VAL A 389 0.36 13.75 33.74
N ARG A 390 -0.59 14.65 33.43
CA ARG A 390 -1.48 15.24 34.45
C ARG A 390 -2.49 14.22 34.95
N ASP A 391 -3.02 13.40 34.04
CA ASP A 391 -3.99 12.37 34.41
C ASP A 391 -3.29 11.21 35.13
N LYS A 392 -2.11 10.81 34.66
CA LYS A 392 -1.24 9.86 35.39
C LYS A 392 -0.91 10.35 36.80
N LEU A 393 -0.64 11.65 36.99
CA LEU A 393 -0.35 12.22 38.30
C LEU A 393 -1.55 12.08 39.26
N LYS A 394 -2.76 12.43 38.80
CA LYS A 394 -3.99 12.26 39.62
C LYS A 394 -4.18 10.82 40.06
N VAL A 395 -3.94 9.86 39.16
CA VAL A 395 -4.05 8.43 39.48
C VAL A 395 -2.95 7.99 40.45
N ALA A 396 -1.71 8.43 40.25
CA ALA A 396 -0.60 8.15 41.14
C ALA A 396 -0.82 8.72 42.55
N GLU A 397 -1.35 9.93 42.68
CA GLU A 397 -1.70 10.55 43.97
C GLU A 397 -2.80 9.75 44.70
N ALA A 398 -3.83 9.32 43.97
CA ALA A 398 -4.88 8.48 44.53
C ALA A 398 -4.36 7.10 44.98
N ALA A 399 -3.42 6.52 44.24
CA ALA A 399 -2.78 5.26 44.60
C ALA A 399 -1.81 5.41 45.79
N ALA A 400 -1.02 6.50 45.82
CA ALA A 400 -0.07 6.80 46.91
C ALA A 400 -0.76 7.01 48.26
N ALA A 401 -2.01 7.52 48.24
CA ALA A 401 -2.84 7.61 49.44
C ALA A 401 -3.22 6.25 50.04
N LEU A 402 -3.17 5.17 49.26
CA LEU A 402 -3.49 3.80 49.68
C LEU A 402 -2.23 2.95 49.91
N ASP A 403 -1.21 3.14 49.08
CA ASP A 403 0.07 2.42 49.12
C ASP A 403 1.24 3.39 48.89
N PHE A 404 2.05 3.57 49.94
CA PHE A 404 3.19 4.49 49.95
C PHE A 404 4.27 4.15 48.89
N ALA A 405 4.28 2.93 48.34
CA ALA A 405 5.20 2.56 47.27
C ALA A 405 5.05 3.44 46.00
N TYR A 406 3.86 4.01 45.77
CA TYR A 406 3.59 4.90 44.63
C TYR A 406 4.01 6.36 44.84
N GLU A 407 4.52 6.74 46.01
CA GLU A 407 4.99 8.12 46.26
C GLU A 407 6.14 8.53 45.31
N ARG A 408 6.97 7.56 44.93
CA ARG A 408 8.01 7.74 43.91
C ARG A 408 7.42 8.15 42.56
N ASN A 409 6.27 7.59 42.19
CA ASN A 409 5.59 7.90 40.93
C ASN A 409 5.07 9.32 40.95
N VAL A 410 4.47 9.75 42.07
CA VAL A 410 3.99 11.13 42.28
C VAL A 410 5.13 12.12 42.11
N THR A 411 6.25 11.89 42.82
CA THR A 411 7.43 12.75 42.77
C THR A 411 7.98 12.87 41.34
N ALA A 412 8.12 11.74 40.64
CA ALA A 412 8.63 11.73 39.27
C ALA A 412 7.68 12.41 38.28
N LEU A 413 6.37 12.16 38.41
CA LEU A 413 5.34 12.77 37.55
C LEU A 413 5.22 14.28 37.77
N GLN A 414 5.40 14.78 39.01
CA GLN A 414 5.47 16.22 39.29
C GLN A 414 6.64 16.89 38.56
N GLY A 415 7.79 16.20 38.45
CA GLY A 415 8.98 16.71 37.76
C GLY A 415 8.86 16.83 36.24
N VAL A 416 7.95 16.10 35.61
CA VAL A 416 7.77 16.07 34.13
C VAL A 416 6.52 16.81 33.65
N GLN A 417 5.80 17.49 34.55
CA GLN A 417 4.60 18.25 34.16
C GLN A 417 4.96 19.35 33.15
N PRO A 418 4.22 19.47 32.03
CA PRO A 418 4.34 20.62 31.16
C PRO A 418 4.02 21.90 31.92
N ALA A 419 4.85 22.93 31.74
CA ALA A 419 4.60 24.24 32.34
C ALA A 419 3.25 24.79 31.85
N ASP A 420 2.44 25.30 32.78
CA ASP A 420 1.13 25.87 32.45
C ASP A 420 1.27 27.00 31.43
N LEU A 421 0.48 26.92 30.36
CA LEU A 421 0.33 27.98 29.39
C LEU A 421 -0.42 29.13 30.04
N ARG A 422 0.11 30.34 29.85
CA ARG A 422 -0.57 31.56 30.32
C ARG A 422 -1.74 31.88 29.38
N PRO A 423 -2.74 32.65 29.83
CA PRO A 423 -3.81 33.12 28.97
C PRO A 423 -3.32 33.81 27.68
N SER A 424 -2.18 34.51 27.73
CA SER A 424 -1.54 35.14 26.55
C SER A 424 -1.02 34.15 25.50
N ASP A 425 -0.75 32.91 25.93
CA ASP A 425 -0.22 31.84 25.08
C ASP A 425 -1.36 31.00 24.46
N ILE A 426 -2.61 31.23 24.90
CA ILE A 426 -3.80 30.46 24.49
C ILE A 426 -4.67 31.32 23.56
N THR A 427 -4.84 30.86 22.32
CA THR A 427 -5.78 31.50 21.40
C THR A 427 -7.17 30.86 21.53
N ALA A 428 -8.11 31.57 22.15
CA ALA A 428 -9.50 31.15 22.27
C ALA A 428 -10.36 31.69 21.13
N ARG A 429 -11.17 30.83 20.49
CA ARG A 429 -11.97 31.18 19.30
C ARG A 429 -13.38 30.62 19.42
N LEU A 430 -14.36 31.36 18.89
CA LEU A 430 -15.72 30.84 18.73
C LEU A 430 -15.68 29.56 17.89
N GLY A 431 -16.36 28.52 18.37
CA GLY A 431 -16.40 27.19 17.75
C GLY A 431 -15.35 26.22 18.27
N ALA A 432 -14.39 26.68 19.10
CA ALA A 432 -13.45 25.77 19.76
C ALA A 432 -14.20 24.91 20.80
N PRO A 433 -14.11 23.57 20.74
CA PRO A 433 -14.96 22.65 21.50
C PRO A 433 -14.68 22.64 23.01
N TRP A 434 -13.55 23.22 23.43
CA TRP A 434 -13.17 23.32 24.84
C TRP A 434 -13.79 24.51 25.56
N ILE A 435 -14.34 25.47 24.82
CA ILE A 435 -15.04 26.62 25.40
C ILE A 435 -16.47 26.20 25.76
N PRO A 436 -16.90 26.35 27.03
CA PRO A 436 -18.28 26.02 27.41
C PRO A 436 -19.32 26.91 26.72
N ALA A 437 -20.48 26.34 26.36
CA ALA A 437 -21.59 27.08 25.77
C ALA A 437 -22.10 28.22 26.68
N ALA A 438 -22.01 28.05 28.00
CA ALA A 438 -22.37 29.06 28.99
C ALA A 438 -21.51 30.33 28.88
N ASP A 439 -20.21 30.19 28.56
CA ASP A 439 -19.30 31.33 28.39
C ASP A 439 -19.66 32.13 27.12
N VAL A 440 -20.03 31.44 26.04
CA VAL A 440 -20.50 32.11 24.81
C VAL A 440 -21.84 32.81 25.05
N ALA A 441 -22.75 32.22 25.82
CA ALA A 441 -24.02 32.87 26.18
C ALA A 441 -23.78 34.11 27.07
N ALA A 442 -22.83 34.04 28.00
CA ALA A 442 -22.43 35.16 28.85
C ALA A 442 -21.82 36.31 28.03
N PHE A 443 -20.99 36.01 27.03
CA PHE A 443 -20.46 37.00 26.10
C PHE A 443 -21.58 37.78 25.42
N VAL A 444 -22.59 37.07 24.88
CA VAL A 444 -23.72 37.70 24.18
C VAL A 444 -24.57 38.53 25.15
N LYS A 445 -24.80 38.04 26.37
CA LYS A 445 -25.52 38.80 27.40
C LYS A 445 -24.80 40.10 27.77
N GLN A 446 -23.50 40.05 28.01
CA GLN A 446 -22.72 41.21 28.45
C GLN A 446 -22.44 42.21 27.32
N THR A 447 -22.19 41.72 26.10
CA THR A 447 -21.75 42.55 24.97
C THR A 447 -22.92 43.05 24.12
N MET A 448 -23.99 42.26 24.00
CA MET A 448 -25.15 42.57 23.14
C MET A 448 -26.45 42.80 23.93
N GLY A 449 -26.44 42.58 25.25
CA GLY A 449 -27.60 42.80 26.12
C GLY A 449 -28.72 41.77 25.96
N ALA A 450 -28.42 40.58 25.44
CA ALA A 450 -29.41 39.58 25.02
C ALA A 450 -29.16 38.22 25.69
N GLU A 451 -30.17 37.63 26.33
CA GLU A 451 -30.09 36.27 26.90
C GLU A 451 -30.42 35.19 25.86
N ILE A 452 -29.42 34.47 25.38
CA ILE A 452 -29.57 33.44 24.35
C ILE A 452 -29.36 32.04 24.92
N ARG A 453 -29.86 31.01 24.22
CA ARG A 453 -29.51 29.61 24.51
C ARG A 453 -28.57 29.09 23.43
N ILE A 454 -27.56 28.34 23.86
CA ILE A 454 -26.57 27.72 22.99
C ILE A 454 -26.46 26.25 23.38
N HIS A 455 -26.64 25.36 22.42
CA HIS A 455 -26.39 23.92 22.56
C HIS A 455 -25.14 23.56 21.77
N HIS A 456 -24.24 22.79 22.37
CA HIS A 456 -23.03 22.29 21.72
C HIS A 456 -23.05 20.76 21.77
N MET A 457 -22.88 20.12 20.61
CA MET A 457 -22.68 18.68 20.48
C MET A 457 -21.25 18.41 20.01
N PRO A 458 -20.34 18.06 20.93
CA PRO A 458 -18.94 17.77 20.60
C PRO A 458 -18.80 16.65 19.57
N GLU A 459 -19.67 15.64 19.61
CA GLU A 459 -19.61 14.45 18.74
C GLU A 459 -19.77 14.78 17.26
N LEU A 460 -20.46 15.88 16.93
CA LEU A 460 -20.68 16.35 15.55
C LEU A 460 -19.99 17.68 15.24
N ALA A 461 -19.23 18.21 16.21
CA ALA A 461 -18.72 19.58 16.20
C ALA A 461 -19.80 20.60 15.79
N SER A 462 -21.02 20.46 16.33
CA SER A 462 -22.17 21.27 15.93
C SER A 462 -22.65 22.16 17.05
N TRP A 463 -22.96 23.41 16.71
CA TRP A 463 -23.47 24.42 17.63
C TRP A 463 -24.83 24.92 17.15
N THR A 464 -25.83 24.90 18.03
CA THR A 464 -27.16 25.47 17.78
C THR A 464 -27.32 26.73 18.63
N VAL A 465 -27.74 27.83 17.99
CA VAL A 465 -27.91 29.13 18.63
C VAL A 465 -29.37 29.56 18.55
N GLU A 466 -30.02 29.71 19.70
CA GLU A 466 -31.37 30.26 19.81
C GLU A 466 -31.29 31.72 20.25
N ALA A 467 -31.33 32.62 19.25
CA ALA A 467 -31.12 34.04 19.48
C ALA A 467 -32.15 34.94 18.77
N ARG A 468 -33.41 34.48 18.67
CA ARG A 468 -34.49 35.18 17.93
C ARG A 468 -34.69 36.64 18.37
N GLN A 469 -34.44 36.97 19.63
CA GLN A 469 -34.58 38.35 20.12
C GLN A 469 -33.59 39.33 19.48
N LEU A 470 -32.40 38.88 19.05
CA LEU A 470 -31.40 39.73 18.40
C LEU A 470 -31.87 40.20 17.01
N ALA A 471 -32.85 39.54 16.40
CA ALA A 471 -33.48 39.99 15.16
C ALA A 471 -34.32 41.27 15.33
N TRP A 472 -34.73 41.58 16.56
CA TRP A 472 -35.62 42.72 16.87
C TRP A 472 -34.92 43.83 17.67
N MET A 473 -33.64 43.64 18.01
CA MET A 473 -32.83 44.62 18.75
C MET A 473 -31.91 45.38 17.79
N ALA A 474 -31.85 46.70 17.92
CA ALA A 474 -30.93 47.53 17.13
C ALA A 474 -29.45 47.11 17.28
N ALA A 475 -29.07 46.64 18.48
CA ALA A 475 -27.75 46.06 18.72
C ALA A 475 -27.49 44.83 17.83
N GLY A 476 -28.50 43.99 17.61
CA GLY A 476 -28.39 42.77 16.82
C GLY A 476 -28.51 42.96 15.31
N THR A 477 -29.23 43.98 14.83
CA THR A 477 -29.42 44.22 13.38
C THR A 477 -28.52 45.31 12.80
N SER A 478 -27.85 46.12 13.63
CA SER A 478 -26.99 47.21 13.15
C SER A 478 -25.58 47.19 13.77
N GLU A 479 -25.47 47.11 15.10
CA GLU A 479 -24.16 47.22 15.76
C GLU A 479 -23.29 45.96 15.57
N TRP A 480 -23.90 44.79 15.79
CA TRP A 480 -23.29 43.47 15.76
C TRP A 480 -23.77 42.58 14.61
N GLY A 481 -24.71 43.05 13.80
CA GLY A 481 -25.21 42.36 12.61
C GLY A 481 -25.65 43.32 11.52
N THR A 482 -26.41 42.81 10.57
CA THR A 482 -27.05 43.57 9.49
C THR A 482 -28.55 43.26 9.45
N ASP A 483 -29.34 44.10 8.80
CA ASP A 483 -30.79 43.90 8.66
C ASP A 483 -31.14 42.56 7.98
N ARG A 484 -30.27 42.08 7.09
CA ARG A 484 -30.44 40.83 6.34
C ARG A 484 -29.75 39.62 6.98
N ARG A 485 -28.91 39.84 7.99
CA ARG A 485 -28.25 38.78 8.76
C ARG A 485 -27.91 39.28 10.16
N HIS A 486 -28.77 38.98 11.11
CA HIS A 486 -28.68 39.55 12.45
C HIS A 486 -27.56 38.89 13.28
N ALA A 487 -27.15 39.50 14.38
CA ALA A 487 -26.02 39.07 15.20
C ALA A 487 -26.12 37.60 15.66
N GLY A 488 -27.32 37.13 16.03
CA GLY A 488 -27.56 35.71 16.36
C GLY A 488 -27.18 34.71 15.25
N GLU A 489 -27.46 35.04 13.98
CA GLU A 489 -27.05 34.22 12.83
C GLU A 489 -25.54 34.29 12.61
N LEU A 490 -24.93 35.46 12.80
CA LEU A 490 -23.48 35.62 12.71
C LEU A 490 -22.73 34.88 13.83
N ILE A 491 -23.28 34.81 15.04
CA ILE A 491 -22.74 33.99 16.12
C ILE A 491 -22.84 32.51 15.75
N ALA A 492 -23.98 32.07 15.20
CA ALA A 492 -24.13 30.70 14.69
C ALA A 492 -23.13 30.40 13.56
N ASP A 493 -22.88 31.37 12.68
CA ASP A 493 -21.87 31.28 11.63
C ASP A 493 -20.45 31.17 12.21
N ALA A 494 -20.12 31.97 13.23
CA ALA A 494 -18.84 31.92 13.92
C ALA A 494 -18.59 30.57 14.60
N LEU A 495 -19.57 30.05 15.34
CA LEU A 495 -19.47 28.79 16.07
C LEU A 495 -19.37 27.57 15.15
N ASN A 496 -20.02 27.60 13.98
CA ASN A 496 -20.00 26.50 13.01
C ASN A 496 -19.03 26.74 11.85
N SER A 497 -18.12 27.71 11.96
CA SER A 497 -17.12 27.99 10.94
C SER A 497 -17.69 28.26 9.53
N ARG A 498 -18.86 28.89 9.47
CA ARG A 498 -19.53 29.29 8.22
C ARG A 498 -19.16 30.71 7.83
N VAL A 499 -19.02 30.94 6.53
CA VAL A 499 -18.88 32.29 5.98
C VAL A 499 -20.27 32.78 5.56
N PRO A 500 -20.75 33.94 6.05
CA PRO A 500 -22.06 34.45 5.68
C PRO A 500 -22.09 34.74 4.18
N GLN A 501 -23.19 34.35 3.54
CA GLN A 501 -23.49 34.63 2.13
C GLN A 501 -24.95 35.06 2.03
N ILE A 502 -25.19 36.26 1.49
CA ILE A 502 -26.51 36.84 1.32
C ILE A 502 -26.84 36.82 -0.16
N PHE A 503 -28.02 36.31 -0.51
CA PHE A 503 -28.47 36.19 -1.89
C PHE A 503 -29.74 37.02 -2.11
N ASP A 504 -29.78 37.79 -3.18
CA ASP A 504 -31.00 38.41 -3.70
C ASP A 504 -31.71 37.44 -4.64
N THR A 505 -33.03 37.37 -4.53
CA THR A 505 -33.87 36.62 -5.48
C THR A 505 -34.32 37.58 -6.58
N VAL A 506 -33.83 37.37 -7.79
CA VAL A 506 -34.26 38.10 -8.99
C VAL A 506 -35.23 37.20 -9.76
N LYS A 507 -36.39 37.74 -10.13
CA LYS A 507 -37.38 37.02 -10.96
C LYS A 507 -37.11 37.31 -12.44
N GLU A 508 -36.73 36.28 -13.18
CA GLU A 508 -36.62 36.29 -14.64
C GLU A 508 -37.76 35.42 -15.21
N GLY A 509 -38.86 36.05 -15.62
CA GLY A 509 -40.03 35.35 -16.13
C GLY A 509 -40.68 34.42 -15.09
N HIS A 510 -40.73 33.11 -15.38
CA HIS A 510 -41.26 32.07 -14.49
C HIS A 510 -40.20 31.41 -13.59
N ALA A 511 -38.93 31.81 -13.69
CA ALA A 511 -37.83 31.25 -12.90
C ALA A 511 -37.30 32.25 -11.86
N GLU A 512 -37.05 31.75 -10.64
CA GLU A 512 -36.42 32.50 -9.56
C GLU A 512 -34.92 32.20 -9.54
N LYS A 513 -34.09 33.24 -9.67
CA LYS A 513 -32.63 33.14 -9.67
C LYS A 513 -32.07 33.78 -8.41
N ARG A 514 -31.16 33.09 -7.72
CA ARG A 514 -30.47 33.62 -6.54
C ARG A 514 -29.11 34.19 -6.95
N VAL A 515 -28.90 35.47 -6.73
CA VAL A 515 -27.66 36.19 -7.05
C VAL A 515 -26.99 36.62 -5.74
N LEU A 516 -25.68 36.41 -5.59
CA LEU A 516 -24.96 36.80 -4.38
C LEU A 516 -24.91 38.33 -4.25
N ASN A 517 -25.45 38.88 -3.16
CA ASN A 517 -25.33 40.29 -2.84
C ASN A 517 -23.97 40.55 -2.20
N VAL A 518 -23.03 41.09 -2.98
CA VAL A 518 -21.65 41.33 -2.54
C VAL A 518 -21.59 42.35 -1.40
N VAL A 519 -22.38 43.43 -1.47
CA VAL A 519 -22.34 44.52 -0.49
C VAL A 519 -22.80 44.04 0.88
N ASP A 520 -23.98 43.43 0.95
CA ASP A 520 -24.51 42.91 2.22
C ASP A 520 -23.67 41.75 2.75
N THR A 521 -23.13 40.91 1.86
CA THR A 521 -22.24 39.81 2.24
C THR A 521 -20.95 40.33 2.86
N GLU A 522 -20.30 41.34 2.29
CA GLU A 522 -19.10 41.96 2.87
C GLU A 522 -19.40 42.67 4.19
N ALA A 523 -20.54 43.39 4.28
CA ALA A 523 -20.98 43.99 5.54
C ALA A 523 -21.21 42.93 6.64
N ALA A 524 -21.84 41.80 6.31
CA ALA A 524 -22.03 40.69 7.24
C ALA A 524 -20.70 40.06 7.68
N LYS A 525 -19.72 39.91 6.77
CA LYS A 525 -18.36 39.44 7.10
C LYS A 525 -17.62 40.38 8.03
N GLU A 526 -17.74 41.70 7.81
CA GLU A 526 -17.13 42.71 8.69
C GLU A 526 -17.70 42.60 10.11
N LYS A 527 -19.03 42.48 10.24
CA LYS A 527 -19.70 42.27 11.53
C LYS A 527 -19.30 40.96 12.19
N LEU A 528 -19.21 39.87 11.43
CA LEU A 528 -18.69 38.59 11.93
C LEU A 528 -17.26 38.73 12.47
N GLN A 529 -16.39 39.44 11.76
CA GLN A 529 -15.02 39.67 12.22
C GLN A 529 -14.99 40.52 13.49
N LYS A 530 -15.83 41.56 13.56
CA LYS A 530 -16.00 42.38 14.78
C LYS A 530 -16.42 41.51 15.98
N ILE A 531 -17.38 40.59 15.80
CA ILE A 531 -17.80 39.64 16.84
C ILE A 531 -16.64 38.76 17.28
N LYS A 532 -15.90 38.16 16.35
CA LYS A 532 -14.75 37.29 16.65
C LYS A 532 -13.67 38.02 17.45
N THR A 533 -13.30 39.23 17.03
CA THR A 533 -12.29 40.04 17.74
C THR A 533 -12.79 40.45 19.12
N ALA A 534 -14.04 40.86 19.26
CA ALA A 534 -14.61 41.23 20.55
C ALA A 534 -14.62 40.05 21.53
N PHE A 535 -14.98 38.86 21.05
CA PHE A 535 -14.96 37.63 21.86
C PHE A 535 -13.55 37.26 22.34
N GLN A 536 -12.55 37.35 21.45
CA GLN A 536 -11.15 37.07 21.78
C GLN A 536 -10.60 37.97 22.88
N THR A 537 -11.01 39.24 22.91
CA THR A 537 -10.64 40.17 23.98
C THR A 537 -11.45 39.90 25.25
N TRP A 538 -12.76 39.67 25.10
CA TRP A 538 -13.68 39.52 26.22
C TRP A 538 -13.39 38.29 27.08
N ILE A 539 -13.06 37.15 26.46
CA ILE A 539 -12.89 35.87 27.17
C ILE A 539 -11.73 35.87 28.17
N TRP A 540 -10.82 36.84 28.05
CA TRP A 540 -9.67 37.03 28.94
C TRP A 540 -9.79 38.30 29.80
N SER A 541 -10.97 38.92 29.85
CA SER A 541 -11.16 40.20 30.56
C SER A 541 -11.47 40.02 32.05
N ASP A 542 -12.13 38.91 32.42
CA ASP A 542 -12.48 38.58 33.80
C ASP A 542 -11.44 37.61 34.41
N PRO A 543 -10.82 37.93 35.56
CA PRO A 543 -9.77 37.09 36.15
C PRO A 543 -10.23 35.67 36.50
N ASP A 544 -11.42 35.51 37.10
CA ASP A 544 -11.93 34.21 37.54
C ASP A 544 -12.25 33.31 36.33
N GLN A 545 -12.89 33.89 35.30
CA GLN A 545 -13.11 33.20 34.03
C GLN A 545 -11.79 32.82 33.35
N THR A 546 -10.83 33.73 33.32
CA THR A 546 -9.52 33.55 32.70
C THR A 546 -8.77 32.37 33.32
N ASP A 547 -8.66 32.34 34.66
CA ASP A 547 -7.96 31.28 35.38
C ASP A 547 -8.65 29.92 35.19
N ARG A 548 -9.99 29.89 35.24
CA ARG A 548 -10.76 28.66 35.00
C ARG A 548 -10.54 28.13 33.58
N LEU A 549 -10.65 28.99 32.56
CA LEU A 549 -10.51 28.59 31.16
C LEU A 549 -9.08 28.18 30.82
N ALA A 550 -8.08 28.90 31.33
CA ALA A 550 -6.68 28.53 31.20
C ALA A 550 -6.43 27.15 31.84
N ARG A 551 -7.01 26.86 33.00
CA ARG A 551 -6.90 25.54 33.64
C ARG A 551 -7.54 24.43 32.82
N VAL A 552 -8.77 24.64 32.34
CA VAL A 552 -9.47 23.68 31.46
C VAL A 552 -8.64 23.38 30.20
N TYR A 553 -8.07 24.42 29.59
CA TYR A 553 -7.26 24.27 28.40
C TYR A 553 -5.94 23.52 28.69
N ASN A 554 -5.24 23.87 29.78
CA ASN A 554 -4.00 23.19 30.16
C ASN A 554 -4.23 21.71 30.49
N ASP A 555 -5.29 21.38 31.23
CA ASP A 555 -5.61 20.00 31.58
C ASP A 555 -6.01 19.15 30.36
N ARG A 556 -6.64 19.76 29.35
CA ARG A 556 -7.07 19.04 28.13
C ARG A 556 -6.00 18.95 27.04
N PHE A 557 -5.24 20.03 26.79
CA PHE A 557 -4.30 20.13 25.67
C PHE A 557 -2.83 20.13 26.10
N ASN A 558 -2.47 20.87 27.14
CA ASN A 558 -1.10 20.94 27.67
C ASN A 558 -0.82 19.83 28.71
N ASN A 559 -1.15 18.61 28.33
CA ASN A 559 -1.08 17.42 29.17
C ASN A 559 -0.09 16.37 28.62
N ILE A 560 0.53 16.62 27.47
CA ILE A 560 1.40 15.63 26.81
C ILE A 560 2.87 15.92 27.11
N ALA A 561 3.52 15.04 27.87
CA ALA A 561 4.97 15.02 27.96
C ALA A 561 5.56 14.15 26.82
N PRO A 562 6.54 14.64 26.06
CA PRO A 562 7.09 13.91 24.91
C PRO A 562 7.91 12.70 25.35
N ARG A 563 7.62 11.54 24.77
CA ARG A 563 8.41 10.32 25.00
C ARG A 563 9.74 10.39 24.26
N ARG A 564 10.82 10.03 24.95
CA ARG A 564 12.16 9.88 24.35
C ARG A 564 12.46 8.40 24.16
N PHE A 565 12.52 7.97 22.90
CA PHE A 565 12.88 6.60 22.57
C PHE A 565 14.40 6.46 22.46
N ASN A 566 14.94 5.38 23.00
CA ASN A 566 16.34 4.97 22.80
C ASN A 566 16.36 3.50 22.35
N GLY A 567 17.01 3.21 21.22
CA GLY A 567 17.16 1.87 20.69
C GLY A 567 18.59 1.31 20.77
N ASP A 568 19.50 1.93 21.52
CA ASP A 568 20.93 1.54 21.56
C ASP A 568 21.14 0.11 22.04
N HIS A 569 20.26 -0.38 22.92
CA HIS A 569 20.23 -1.74 23.44
C HIS A 569 19.88 -2.80 22.37
N LEU A 570 19.31 -2.40 21.22
CA LEU A 570 18.91 -3.33 20.18
C LEU A 570 20.12 -4.01 19.55
N GLN A 571 20.11 -5.34 19.63
CA GLN A 571 21.12 -6.23 19.05
C GLN A 571 20.78 -6.65 17.61
N LEU A 572 19.49 -6.61 17.24
CA LEU A 572 18.97 -6.95 15.91
C LEU A 572 19.47 -8.32 15.38
N PRO A 573 19.17 -9.44 16.06
CA PRO A 573 19.64 -10.76 15.66
C PRO A 573 19.23 -11.12 14.22
N GLY A 574 20.16 -11.69 13.45
CA GLY A 574 19.94 -12.04 12.04
C GLY A 574 20.12 -10.89 11.05
N ALA A 575 20.29 -9.65 11.54
CA ALA A 575 20.73 -8.55 10.70
C ALA A 575 22.17 -8.77 10.23
N SER A 576 22.46 -8.31 9.01
CA SER A 576 23.76 -8.43 8.39
C SER A 576 24.76 -7.49 9.03
N GLY A 577 25.87 -8.04 9.53
CA GLY A 577 26.97 -7.26 10.12
C GLY A 577 27.69 -6.34 9.13
N ALA A 578 27.37 -6.42 7.84
CA ALA A 578 27.86 -5.50 6.82
C ALA A 578 27.24 -4.10 6.95
N PHE A 579 26.12 -3.95 7.67
CA PHE A 579 25.44 -2.68 7.89
C PHE A 579 25.51 -2.29 9.37
N SER A 580 25.87 -1.02 9.63
CA SER A 580 25.75 -0.43 10.96
C SER A 580 24.66 0.63 10.91
N LEU A 581 23.61 0.45 11.70
CA LEU A 581 22.49 1.39 11.77
C LEU A 581 22.83 2.56 12.69
N TYR A 582 22.48 3.76 12.24
CA TYR A 582 22.64 4.99 13.02
C TYR A 582 21.65 5.05 14.19
N GLY A 583 21.94 5.89 15.19
CA GLY A 583 21.11 6.05 16.39
C GLY A 583 19.65 6.43 16.09
N HIS A 584 19.40 7.28 15.08
CA HIS A 584 18.03 7.62 14.69
C HIS A 584 17.25 6.45 14.08
N GLN A 585 17.94 5.52 13.40
CA GLN A 585 17.32 4.32 12.86
C GLN A 585 16.97 3.36 14.00
N LYS A 586 17.91 3.11 14.93
CA LYS A 586 17.64 2.30 16.13
C LYS A 586 16.50 2.87 16.97
N ARG A 587 16.45 4.19 17.14
CA ARG A 587 15.33 4.89 17.79
C ARG A 587 14.00 4.62 17.09
N GLY A 588 13.96 4.77 15.76
CA GLY A 588 12.77 4.49 14.96
C GLY A 588 12.30 3.04 15.07
N ILE A 589 13.23 2.08 15.07
CA ILE A 589 12.97 0.65 15.29
C ILE A 589 12.34 0.44 16.66
N TRP A 590 13.00 0.92 17.72
CA TRP A 590 12.49 0.73 19.08
C TRP A 590 11.13 1.40 19.30
N ARG A 591 10.89 2.56 18.67
CA ARG A 591 9.59 3.21 18.71
C ARG A 591 8.48 2.33 18.12
N ILE A 592 8.71 1.74 16.95
CA ILE A 592 7.74 0.83 16.33
C ILE A 592 7.54 -0.42 17.21
N VAL A 593 8.62 -0.99 17.74
CA VAL A 593 8.55 -2.17 18.62
C VAL A 593 7.77 -1.86 19.89
N SER A 594 8.04 -0.74 20.56
CA SER A 594 7.44 -0.41 21.86
C SER A 594 6.05 0.23 21.76
N ALA A 595 5.83 1.16 20.83
CA ALA A 595 4.58 1.91 20.70
C ALA A 595 3.65 1.36 19.60
N GLY A 596 4.16 0.55 18.67
CA GLY A 596 3.38 0.05 17.55
C GLY A 596 3.23 1.08 16.45
N SER A 597 1.99 1.54 16.25
CA SER A 597 1.61 2.44 15.17
C SER A 597 2.41 3.75 15.24
N THR A 598 3.15 4.03 14.17
CA THR A 598 4.17 5.10 14.17
C THR A 598 4.19 5.80 12.82
N TYR A 599 4.41 7.10 12.83
CA TYR A 599 4.73 7.85 11.62
C TYR A 599 6.22 8.20 11.57
N LEU A 600 6.97 7.49 10.72
CA LEU A 600 8.37 7.78 10.42
C LEU A 600 8.48 8.92 9.39
N ALA A 601 8.45 10.16 9.88
CA ALA A 601 8.64 11.37 9.10
C ALA A 601 10.14 11.71 8.97
N HIS A 602 10.90 10.80 8.37
CA HIS A 602 12.34 10.91 8.20
C HIS A 602 12.68 11.41 6.79
N ALA A 603 13.54 12.43 6.72
CA ALA A 603 14.02 13.00 5.46
C ALA A 603 14.49 11.95 4.44
N VAL A 604 14.42 12.30 3.16
CA VAL A 604 14.90 11.45 2.07
C VAL A 604 16.39 11.14 2.30
N GLY A 605 16.77 9.86 2.17
CA GLY A 605 18.13 9.40 2.44
C GLY A 605 18.43 9.01 3.91
N ALA A 606 17.48 9.18 4.84
CA ALA A 606 17.67 8.80 6.26
C ALA A 606 17.72 7.28 6.53
N GLY A 607 17.58 6.42 5.50
CA GLY A 607 17.61 4.96 5.63
C GLY A 607 16.30 4.32 6.11
N LYS A 608 15.14 4.89 5.72
CA LYS A 608 13.78 4.44 6.11
C LYS A 608 13.53 2.95 5.86
N THR A 609 13.88 2.45 4.67
CA THR A 609 13.65 1.04 4.31
C THR A 609 14.32 0.07 5.28
N MET A 610 15.58 0.34 5.66
CA MET A 610 16.32 -0.50 6.61
C MET A 610 15.72 -0.41 8.02
N THR A 611 15.31 0.78 8.46
CA THR A 611 14.59 0.98 9.72
C THR A 611 13.31 0.15 9.75
N ILE A 612 12.51 0.17 8.67
CA ILE A 612 11.28 -0.61 8.54
C ILE A 612 11.58 -2.12 8.57
N ALA A 613 12.55 -2.58 7.77
CA ALA A 613 12.90 -4.00 7.71
C ALA A 613 13.33 -4.55 9.08
N ALA A 614 14.18 -3.80 9.80
CA ALA A 614 14.59 -4.15 11.15
C ALA A 614 13.43 -4.13 12.15
N ALA A 615 12.53 -3.14 12.07
CA ALA A 615 11.34 -3.10 12.92
C ALA A 615 10.39 -4.27 12.69
N VAL A 616 10.20 -4.70 11.43
CA VAL A 616 9.39 -5.88 11.10
C VAL A 616 10.00 -7.15 11.69
N MET A 617 11.30 -7.38 11.45
CA MET A 617 11.98 -8.58 11.92
C MET A 617 12.05 -8.64 13.45
N GLU A 618 12.26 -7.50 14.10
CA GLU A 618 12.32 -7.45 15.55
C GLU A 618 10.95 -7.67 16.20
N GLN A 619 9.89 -7.06 15.68
CA GLN A 619 8.52 -7.35 16.13
C GLN A 619 8.14 -8.82 15.92
N ARG A 620 8.57 -9.42 14.80
CA ARG A 620 8.37 -10.85 14.50
C ARG A 620 9.06 -11.75 15.52
N ARG A 621 10.32 -11.46 15.84
CA ARG A 621 11.11 -12.21 16.81
C ARG A 621 10.51 -12.15 18.21
N LEU A 622 9.98 -10.98 18.59
CA LEU A 622 9.30 -10.74 19.87
C LEU A 622 7.85 -11.27 19.90
N GLY A 623 7.33 -11.83 18.80
CA GLY A 623 5.96 -12.31 18.73
C GLY A 623 4.88 -11.22 18.71
N LEU A 624 5.26 -9.95 18.48
CA LEU A 624 4.34 -8.80 18.44
C LEU A 624 3.54 -8.74 17.14
N ILE A 625 4.10 -9.29 16.06
CA ILE A 625 3.43 -9.45 14.76
C ILE A 625 3.77 -10.81 14.14
N ALA A 626 2.83 -11.33 13.36
CA ALA A 626 2.97 -12.57 12.60
C ALA A 626 3.32 -12.30 11.13
N LYS A 627 2.77 -11.26 10.50
CA LYS A 627 2.96 -11.01 9.06
C LYS A 627 2.71 -9.54 8.70
N ALA A 628 3.80 -8.84 8.38
CA ALA A 628 3.72 -7.46 7.91
C ALA A 628 3.41 -7.37 6.41
N MET A 629 2.69 -6.33 5.99
CA MET A 629 2.55 -5.93 4.58
C MET A 629 3.21 -4.57 4.35
N LEU A 630 4.26 -4.54 3.53
CA LEU A 630 4.98 -3.34 3.14
C LEU A 630 4.52 -2.85 1.77
N VAL A 631 3.85 -1.69 1.75
CA VAL A 631 3.27 -1.06 0.58
C VAL A 631 4.22 0.04 0.10
N VAL A 632 4.74 -0.08 -1.14
CA VAL A 632 5.77 0.83 -1.69
C VAL A 632 5.41 1.32 -3.10
N PRO A 633 5.99 2.44 -3.57
CA PRO A 633 5.84 2.85 -4.97
C PRO A 633 6.31 1.76 -5.94
N GLY A 634 5.67 1.67 -7.11
CA GLY A 634 5.98 0.61 -8.09
C GLY A 634 7.45 0.57 -8.52
N HIS A 635 8.09 1.73 -8.66
CA HIS A 635 9.51 1.84 -9.01
C HIS A 635 10.45 1.45 -7.84
N CYS A 636 9.97 1.48 -6.59
CA CYS A 636 10.73 1.11 -5.40
C CYS A 636 10.61 -0.38 -5.03
N LEU A 637 9.67 -1.13 -5.61
CA LEU A 637 9.38 -2.53 -5.20
C LEU A 637 10.63 -3.41 -5.10
N ALA A 638 11.42 -3.43 -6.18
CA ALA A 638 12.63 -4.23 -6.23
C ALA A 638 13.74 -3.70 -5.30
N GLN A 639 13.83 -2.38 -5.16
CA GLN A 639 14.80 -1.75 -4.26
C GLN A 639 14.47 -2.12 -2.81
N ALA A 640 13.22 -1.98 -2.39
CA ALA A 640 12.75 -2.33 -1.06
C ALA A 640 13.01 -3.81 -0.73
N ALA A 641 12.66 -4.73 -1.64
CA ALA A 641 12.92 -6.16 -1.45
C ALA A 641 14.41 -6.49 -1.30
N ARG A 642 15.26 -5.86 -2.13
CA ARG A 642 16.71 -6.06 -2.09
C ARG A 642 17.33 -5.49 -0.82
N GLU A 643 16.95 -4.28 -0.41
CA GLU A 643 17.44 -3.66 0.82
C GLU A 643 17.01 -4.45 2.06
N PHE A 644 15.77 -4.96 2.07
CA PHE A 644 15.27 -5.84 3.13
C PHE A 644 16.15 -7.10 3.25
N LEU A 645 16.41 -7.81 2.14
CA LEU A 645 17.20 -9.03 2.13
C LEU A 645 18.71 -8.80 2.25
N ALA A 646 19.20 -7.60 1.93
CA ALA A 646 20.58 -7.21 2.21
C ALA A 646 20.80 -7.08 3.73
N LEU A 647 19.83 -6.49 4.44
CA LEU A 647 19.87 -6.38 5.89
C LEU A 647 19.53 -7.71 6.57
N TYR A 648 18.52 -8.46 6.13
CA TYR A 648 18.12 -9.75 6.69
C TYR A 648 18.10 -10.86 5.62
N PRO A 649 19.26 -11.48 5.31
CA PRO A 649 19.36 -12.48 4.24
C PRO A 649 18.55 -13.77 4.47
N THR A 650 18.22 -14.07 5.72
CA THR A 650 17.41 -15.26 6.08
C THR A 650 15.91 -15.02 6.04
N ALA A 651 15.47 -13.75 5.93
CA ALA A 651 14.06 -13.39 5.93
C ALA A 651 13.28 -14.05 4.78
N ARG A 652 12.02 -14.38 5.04
CA ARG A 652 11.07 -14.92 4.08
C ARG A 652 10.15 -13.78 3.65
N ILE A 653 10.41 -13.22 2.47
CA ILE A 653 9.56 -12.17 1.91
C ILE A 653 8.82 -12.64 0.66
N LEU A 654 7.57 -12.24 0.52
CA LEU A 654 6.78 -12.41 -0.71
C LEU A 654 6.67 -11.05 -1.41
N VAL A 655 6.99 -10.99 -2.70
CA VAL A 655 6.98 -9.74 -3.46
C VAL A 655 5.94 -9.82 -4.56
N ALA A 656 5.07 -8.82 -4.69
CA ALA A 656 4.04 -8.79 -5.73
C ALA A 656 3.75 -7.39 -6.28
N ASP A 657 3.39 -7.32 -7.55
CA ASP A 657 2.90 -6.12 -8.22
C ASP A 657 1.48 -6.34 -8.76
N GLU A 658 0.91 -5.36 -9.47
CA GLU A 658 -0.43 -5.47 -10.04
C GLU A 658 -0.62 -6.65 -11.02
N THR A 659 0.46 -7.15 -11.64
CA THR A 659 0.39 -8.26 -12.59
C THR A 659 0.12 -9.60 -11.92
N ASN A 660 0.39 -9.71 -10.62
CA ASN A 660 0.04 -10.88 -9.80
C ASN A 660 -1.46 -10.98 -9.50
N PHE A 661 -2.25 -9.93 -9.73
CA PHE A 661 -3.67 -9.86 -9.38
C PHE A 661 -4.64 -10.09 -10.55
N SER A 662 -4.14 -10.59 -11.71
CA SER A 662 -4.99 -11.11 -12.78
C SER A 662 -5.78 -12.34 -12.31
N LYS A 663 -6.93 -12.66 -12.93
CA LYS A 663 -7.83 -13.74 -12.47
C LYS A 663 -7.09 -15.07 -12.24
N ASP A 664 -6.28 -15.51 -13.20
CA ASP A 664 -5.57 -16.80 -13.12
C ASP A 664 -4.41 -16.81 -12.10
N LYS A 665 -3.79 -15.66 -11.83
CA LYS A 665 -2.62 -15.54 -10.93
C LYS A 665 -2.99 -15.17 -9.50
N ARG A 666 -4.18 -14.60 -9.29
CA ARG A 666 -4.69 -14.19 -7.98
C ARG A 666 -4.81 -15.37 -7.02
N HIS A 667 -5.39 -16.48 -7.48
CA HIS A 667 -5.51 -17.69 -6.66
C HIS A 667 -4.13 -18.22 -6.24
N ARG A 668 -3.16 -18.24 -7.16
CA ARG A 668 -1.79 -18.65 -6.85
C ARG A 668 -1.11 -17.72 -5.84
N PHE A 669 -1.31 -16.40 -5.97
CA PHE A 669 -0.80 -15.45 -4.99
C PHE A 669 -1.43 -15.68 -3.61
N LEU A 670 -2.75 -15.90 -3.54
CA LEU A 670 -3.44 -16.19 -2.28
C LEU A 670 -2.93 -17.47 -1.63
N SER A 671 -2.88 -18.58 -2.38
CA SER A 671 -2.37 -19.86 -1.85
C SER A 671 -0.99 -19.65 -1.25
N ARG A 672 -0.06 -19.03 -1.98
CA ARG A 672 1.30 -18.76 -1.47
C ARG A 672 1.31 -17.86 -0.24
N ALA A 673 0.53 -16.78 -0.25
CA ALA A 673 0.51 -15.80 0.83
C ALA A 673 -0.11 -16.37 2.12
N ALA A 674 -1.06 -17.30 1.99
CA ALA A 674 -1.75 -17.94 3.10
C ALA A 674 -1.02 -19.19 3.64
N THR A 675 -0.43 -20.03 2.78
CA THR A 675 0.10 -21.35 3.18
C THR A 675 1.46 -21.29 3.87
N ALA A 676 2.25 -20.24 3.64
CA ALA A 676 3.58 -20.09 4.21
C ALA A 676 3.68 -18.99 5.29
N ALA A 677 4.53 -19.24 6.28
CA ALA A 677 4.91 -18.26 7.29
C ALA A 677 5.91 -17.25 6.69
N TRP A 678 5.37 -16.21 6.06
CA TRP A 678 6.13 -15.06 5.55
C TRP A 678 6.39 -14.05 6.67
N ASP A 679 7.59 -13.48 6.69
CA ASP A 679 7.95 -12.39 7.60
C ASP A 679 7.34 -11.06 7.12
N ALA A 680 7.40 -10.82 5.81
CA ALA A 680 6.80 -9.65 5.17
C ALA A 680 6.27 -9.95 3.76
N ILE A 681 5.20 -9.27 3.36
CA ILE A 681 4.71 -9.21 1.98
C ILE A 681 4.94 -7.80 1.46
N ILE A 682 5.76 -7.64 0.42
CA ILE A 682 6.06 -6.34 -0.19
C ILE A 682 5.25 -6.18 -1.48
N ILE A 683 4.43 -5.14 -1.55
CA ILE A 683 3.53 -4.88 -2.67
C ILE A 683 3.56 -3.44 -3.17
N THR A 684 3.15 -3.22 -4.42
CA THR A 684 3.04 -1.86 -4.98
C THR A 684 1.79 -1.13 -4.47
N HIS A 685 1.82 0.22 -4.46
CA HIS A 685 0.63 1.05 -4.21
C HIS A 685 -0.54 0.68 -5.14
N SER A 686 -0.24 0.36 -6.40
CA SER A 686 -1.21 -0.09 -7.40
C SER A 686 -1.78 -1.48 -7.11
N ALA A 687 -0.98 -2.40 -6.58
CA ALA A 687 -1.41 -3.72 -6.18
C ALA A 687 -2.31 -3.69 -4.93
N PHE A 688 -2.00 -2.80 -3.99
CA PHE A 688 -2.71 -2.70 -2.70
C PHE A 688 -4.22 -2.52 -2.87
N ARG A 689 -4.67 -1.77 -3.88
CA ARG A 689 -6.11 -1.54 -4.16
C ARG A 689 -6.91 -2.81 -4.48
N PHE A 690 -6.23 -3.89 -4.90
CA PHE A 690 -6.87 -5.15 -5.27
C PHE A 690 -7.09 -6.08 -4.08
N ILE A 691 -6.54 -5.72 -2.92
CA ILE A 691 -6.77 -6.38 -1.65
C ILE A 691 -7.92 -5.64 -0.97
N GLY A 692 -9.02 -6.32 -0.67
CA GLY A 692 -10.16 -5.75 0.05
C GLY A 692 -10.11 -6.04 1.55
N VAL A 693 -11.02 -5.42 2.31
CA VAL A 693 -11.43 -5.94 3.62
C VAL A 693 -12.63 -6.87 3.45
N PRO A 694 -12.90 -7.80 4.39
CA PRO A 694 -14.13 -8.57 4.36
C PRO A 694 -15.36 -7.66 4.33
N SER A 695 -16.31 -7.94 3.44
CA SER A 695 -17.56 -7.18 3.26
C SER A 695 -18.34 -7.04 4.58
N ALA A 696 -18.40 -8.10 5.38
CA ALA A 696 -19.01 -8.11 6.70
C ALA A 696 -18.40 -7.09 7.68
N PHE A 697 -17.09 -6.83 7.60
CA PHE A 697 -16.45 -5.83 8.46
C PHE A 697 -16.83 -4.40 8.06
N GLU A 698 -16.83 -4.09 6.76
CA GLU A 698 -17.22 -2.76 6.28
C GLU A 698 -18.71 -2.47 6.62
N GLN A 699 -19.57 -3.48 6.49
CA GLN A 699 -20.97 -3.41 6.93
C GLN A 699 -21.08 -3.18 8.44
N GLN A 700 -20.34 -3.94 9.26
CA GLN A 700 -20.37 -3.75 10.71
C GLN A 700 -19.86 -2.37 11.12
N MET A 701 -18.81 -1.85 10.48
CA MET A 701 -18.30 -0.51 10.78
C MET A 701 -19.35 0.58 10.52
N ILE A 702 -20.11 0.46 9.43
CA ILE A 702 -21.21 1.39 9.12
C ILE A 702 -22.37 1.22 10.11
N GLN A 703 -22.65 -0.03 10.52
CA GLN A 703 -23.68 -0.33 11.51
C GLN A 703 -23.33 0.25 12.90
N ASP A 704 -22.07 0.11 13.34
CA ASP A 704 -21.57 0.69 14.59
C ASP A 704 -21.74 2.22 14.60
N GLU A 705 -21.50 2.88 13.46
CA GLU A 705 -21.68 4.34 13.29
C GLU A 705 -23.17 4.75 13.27
N LEU A 706 -24.04 3.92 12.67
CA LEU A 706 -25.50 4.10 12.72
C LEU A 706 -26.05 4.01 14.15
N GLU A 707 -25.61 3.00 14.92
CA GLU A 707 -26.00 2.81 16.32
C GLU A 707 -25.54 3.98 17.20
N LEU A 708 -24.32 4.49 16.96
CA LEU A 708 -23.83 5.69 17.62
C LEU A 708 -24.76 6.89 17.36
N TYR A 709 -25.16 7.12 16.12
CA TYR A 709 -26.06 8.23 15.78
C TYR A 709 -27.48 8.04 16.35
N GLU A 710 -27.95 6.79 16.46
CA GLU A 710 -29.20 6.47 17.16
C GLU A 710 -29.14 6.79 18.65
N MET A 711 -28.04 6.40 19.30
CA MET A 711 -27.79 6.76 20.70
C MET A 711 -27.73 8.28 20.87
N LEU A 712 -27.03 9.00 19.98
CA LEU A 712 -26.96 10.46 20.04
C LEU A 712 -28.35 11.10 19.90
N LEU A 713 -29.21 10.61 18.99
CA LEU A 713 -30.58 11.09 18.85
C LEU A 713 -31.43 10.96 20.13
N THR A 714 -31.14 9.97 20.98
CA THR A 714 -31.82 9.83 22.28
C THR A 714 -31.33 10.84 23.32
N LYS A 715 -30.07 11.28 23.22
CA LYS A 715 -29.45 12.24 24.14
C LYS A 715 -29.73 13.70 23.77
N VAL A 716 -30.02 13.97 22.50
CA VAL A 716 -30.38 15.33 22.04
C VAL A 716 -31.72 15.74 22.63
N GLU A 717 -31.79 16.95 23.19
CA GLU A 717 -33.01 17.52 23.76
C GLU A 717 -34.11 17.65 22.68
N SER A 718 -35.37 17.57 23.08
CA SER A 718 -36.51 17.58 22.15
C SER A 718 -36.68 18.90 21.38
N ASP A 719 -36.15 19.98 21.91
CA ASP A 719 -36.18 21.34 21.35
C ASP A 719 -35.02 21.65 20.38
N ASP A 720 -33.89 20.94 20.44
CA ASP A 720 -32.79 21.06 19.46
C ASP A 720 -33.09 20.34 18.13
N ARG A 721 -34.05 20.92 17.39
CA ARG A 721 -34.52 20.40 16.09
C ARG A 721 -33.43 20.40 15.02
N VAL A 722 -32.45 21.30 15.11
CA VAL A 722 -31.39 21.45 14.09
C VAL A 722 -30.43 20.27 14.16
N SER A 723 -29.95 19.94 15.35
CA SER A 723 -29.05 18.81 15.56
C SER A 723 -29.73 17.48 15.25
N ARG A 724 -31.00 17.30 15.66
CA ARG A 724 -31.79 16.10 15.28
C ARG A 724 -31.89 15.92 13.77
N LYS A 725 -32.23 16.99 13.03
CA LYS A 725 -32.33 16.92 11.56
C LYS A 725 -30.99 16.58 10.88
N ARG A 726 -29.86 17.04 11.46
CA ARG A 726 -28.52 16.70 10.97
C ARG A 726 -28.20 15.23 11.19
N LEU A 727 -28.48 14.69 12.38
CA LEU A 727 -28.31 13.27 12.69
C LEU A 727 -29.14 12.37 11.77
N GLU A 728 -30.42 12.68 11.56
CA GLU A 728 -31.27 11.89 10.65
C GLU A 728 -30.73 11.86 9.22
N ARG A 729 -30.19 12.99 8.72
CA ARG A 729 -29.58 13.05 7.39
C ARG A 729 -28.30 12.20 7.30
N LEU A 730 -27.46 12.21 8.33
CA LEU A 730 -26.24 11.40 8.36
C LEU A 730 -26.58 9.90 8.41
N LYS A 731 -27.59 9.51 9.19
CA LYS A 731 -28.10 8.15 9.22
C LYS A 731 -28.60 7.69 7.85
N GLU A 732 -29.35 8.52 7.15
CA GLU A 732 -29.84 8.17 5.81
C GLU A 732 -28.69 7.91 4.84
N GLY A 733 -27.65 8.75 4.84
CA GLY A 733 -26.46 8.54 4.00
C GLY A 733 -25.69 7.26 4.35
N LEU A 734 -25.61 6.88 5.63
CA LEU A 734 -25.02 5.62 6.05
C LEU A 734 -25.87 4.41 5.63
N ARG A 735 -27.21 4.51 5.67
CA ARG A 735 -28.13 3.46 5.18
C ARG A 735 -27.99 3.25 3.67
N GLU A 736 -27.97 4.33 2.88
CA GLU A 736 -27.72 4.25 1.43
C GLU A 736 -26.38 3.55 1.13
N ARG A 737 -25.34 3.87 1.91
CA ARG A 737 -24.03 3.23 1.76
C ARG A 737 -24.04 1.75 2.13
N LEU A 738 -24.77 1.37 3.17
CA LEU A 738 -24.94 -0.02 3.59
C LEU A 738 -25.66 -0.85 2.51
N GLU A 739 -26.72 -0.31 1.91
CA GLU A 739 -27.44 -0.93 0.79
C GLU A 739 -26.54 -1.10 -0.44
N ALA A 740 -25.71 -0.10 -0.75
CA ALA A 740 -24.76 -0.17 -1.85
C ALA A 740 -23.68 -1.25 -1.64
N LEU A 741 -23.28 -1.52 -0.39
CA LEU A 741 -22.33 -2.60 -0.08
C LEU A 741 -22.95 -3.99 -0.15
N ALA A 742 -24.23 -4.13 0.22
CA ALA A 742 -24.94 -5.41 0.16
C ALA A 742 -25.09 -5.97 -1.28
N THR A 743 -25.05 -5.10 -2.29
CA THR A 743 -25.18 -5.49 -3.71
C THR A 743 -23.85 -5.84 -4.39
N ARG A 744 -22.72 -5.74 -3.68
CA ARG A 744 -21.37 -5.96 -4.22
C ARG A 744 -21.01 -7.45 -4.20
N LYS A 745 -20.52 -7.99 -5.33
CA LYS A 745 -20.02 -9.38 -5.41
C LYS A 745 -18.62 -9.49 -4.77
N ASP A 746 -18.44 -10.47 -3.88
CA ASP A 746 -17.18 -10.78 -3.18
C ASP A 746 -16.19 -11.56 -4.08
N ASP A 747 -15.72 -10.91 -5.16
CA ASP A 747 -14.70 -11.48 -6.07
C ASP A 747 -13.26 -11.03 -5.71
N LEU A 748 -13.07 -10.27 -4.62
CA LEU A 748 -11.80 -9.68 -4.23
C LEU A 748 -11.09 -10.49 -3.13
N LEU A 749 -9.77 -10.58 -3.25
CA LEU A 749 -8.88 -11.12 -2.21
C LEU A 749 -8.98 -10.26 -0.95
N THR A 750 -9.20 -10.85 0.22
CA THR A 750 -9.27 -10.08 1.46
C THR A 750 -7.93 -10.08 2.21
N ILE A 751 -7.65 -8.96 2.89
CA ILE A 751 -6.49 -8.85 3.79
C ILE A 751 -6.56 -9.88 4.94
N SER A 752 -7.77 -10.35 5.28
CA SER A 752 -7.98 -11.37 6.30
C SER A 752 -7.45 -12.74 5.88
N GLU A 753 -7.74 -13.17 4.65
CA GLU A 753 -7.29 -14.47 4.10
C GLU A 753 -5.77 -14.53 3.94
N ILE A 754 -5.14 -13.39 3.62
CA ILE A 754 -3.68 -13.29 3.57
C ILE A 754 -3.06 -13.44 4.97
N GLY A 755 -3.80 -13.09 6.03
CA GLY A 755 -3.33 -13.16 7.42
C GLY A 755 -2.33 -12.06 7.78
N VAL A 756 -2.49 -10.85 7.22
CA VAL A 756 -1.70 -9.67 7.59
C VAL A 756 -2.22 -9.08 8.90
N ASP A 757 -1.30 -8.73 9.80
CA ASP A 757 -1.59 -8.10 11.09
C ASP A 757 -0.84 -6.78 11.35
N GLN A 758 -0.06 -6.29 10.38
CA GLN A 758 0.49 -4.93 10.36
C GLN A 758 0.65 -4.43 8.93
N ILE A 759 0.23 -3.19 8.66
CA ILE A 759 0.40 -2.51 7.38
C ILE A 759 1.47 -1.43 7.54
N ILE A 760 2.40 -1.39 6.60
CA ILE A 760 3.46 -0.38 6.53
C ILE A 760 3.39 0.28 5.16
N VAL A 761 3.29 1.60 5.11
CA VAL A 761 3.20 2.36 3.87
C VAL A 761 4.40 3.29 3.75
N ASP A 762 5.24 3.05 2.75
CA ASP A 762 6.30 3.98 2.35
C ASP A 762 5.76 5.02 1.37
N GLU A 763 6.40 6.18 1.31
CA GLU A 763 5.90 7.36 0.58
C GLU A 763 4.42 7.67 0.90
N ALA A 764 4.10 7.67 2.20
CA ALA A 764 2.76 7.81 2.74
C ALA A 764 2.05 9.13 2.35
N GLN A 765 2.74 10.12 1.79
CA GLN A 765 2.12 11.36 1.29
C GLN A 765 1.02 11.11 0.25
N GLU A 766 1.07 10.00 -0.50
CA GLU A 766 0.01 9.63 -1.45
C GLU A 766 -1.31 9.20 -0.76
N PHE A 767 -1.28 8.95 0.56
CA PHE A 767 -2.39 8.41 1.35
C PHE A 767 -2.95 9.40 2.39
N ARG A 768 -2.46 10.65 2.45
CA ARG A 768 -2.85 11.63 3.49
C ARG A 768 -4.10 12.45 3.20
N LYS A 769 -4.80 12.17 2.10
CA LYS A 769 -5.98 12.94 1.71
C LYS A 769 -7.26 12.18 2.04
N LEU A 770 -7.64 12.11 3.33
CA LEU A 770 -8.92 11.51 3.71
C LEU A 770 -10.07 12.49 3.49
N SER A 771 -11.25 11.96 3.18
CA SER A 771 -12.47 12.77 3.13
C SER A 771 -12.89 13.17 4.55
N PHE A 772 -13.34 14.40 4.70
CA PHE A 772 -13.89 14.92 5.95
C PHE A 772 -15.03 15.90 5.68
N ALA A 773 -15.98 15.99 6.59
CA ALA A 773 -17.04 16.97 6.53
C ALA A 773 -16.53 18.33 7.03
N THR A 774 -16.92 19.42 6.36
CA THR A 774 -16.58 20.78 6.80
C THR A 774 -17.59 21.80 6.26
N ASN A 775 -17.87 22.82 7.05
CA ASN A 775 -18.57 24.01 6.60
C ASN A 775 -17.66 25.02 5.87
N MET A 776 -16.34 24.81 5.88
CA MET A 776 -15.32 25.68 5.28
C MET A 776 -15.00 25.34 3.81
N SER A 777 -15.90 24.67 3.08
CA SER A 777 -15.63 24.16 1.72
C SER A 777 -15.34 25.25 0.68
N THR A 778 -15.69 26.50 0.96
CA THR A 778 -15.41 27.67 0.11
C THR A 778 -14.05 28.32 0.38
N LEU A 779 -13.35 27.91 1.44
CA LEU A 779 -12.05 28.46 1.83
C LEU A 779 -10.93 27.85 0.98
N LYS A 780 -10.10 28.71 0.38
CA LYS A 780 -8.95 28.25 -0.41
C LYS A 780 -7.92 27.59 0.51
N GLY A 781 -7.52 26.36 0.17
CA GLY A 781 -6.59 25.55 0.96
C GLY A 781 -7.25 24.44 1.79
N VAL A 782 -8.59 24.35 1.81
CA VAL A 782 -9.34 23.25 2.41
C VAL A 782 -10.08 22.50 1.29
N ASP A 783 -9.67 21.26 1.03
CA ASP A 783 -10.36 20.37 0.08
C ASP A 783 -10.92 19.16 0.84
N PRO A 784 -12.26 19.10 1.06
CA PRO A 784 -12.88 18.00 1.80
C PRO A 784 -12.94 16.68 1.01
N ASN A 785 -12.69 16.70 -0.30
CA ASN A 785 -12.77 15.51 -1.13
C ASN A 785 -11.47 14.72 -1.05
N GLY A 786 -11.50 13.61 -0.33
CA GLY A 786 -10.40 12.69 -0.18
C GLY A 786 -10.09 11.86 -1.43
N SER A 787 -8.95 11.16 -1.40
CA SER A 787 -8.58 10.19 -2.43
C SER A 787 -9.09 8.79 -2.07
N GLN A 788 -9.42 8.00 -3.08
CA GLN A 788 -9.82 6.61 -2.88
C GLN A 788 -8.69 5.78 -2.25
N ARG A 789 -7.42 6.12 -2.52
CA ARG A 789 -6.24 5.47 -1.91
C ARG A 789 -6.21 5.67 -0.39
N ALA A 790 -6.44 6.90 0.07
CA ALA A 790 -6.49 7.21 1.49
C ALA A 790 -7.65 6.46 2.18
N TRP A 791 -8.85 6.47 1.58
CA TRP A 791 -9.98 5.73 2.12
C TRP A 791 -9.70 4.22 2.25
N ASP A 792 -9.12 3.62 1.20
CA ASP A 792 -8.75 2.21 1.17
C ASP A 792 -7.76 1.84 2.29
N LEU A 793 -6.73 2.68 2.52
CA LEU A 793 -5.81 2.50 3.64
C LEU A 793 -6.52 2.61 4.99
N TYR A 794 -7.43 3.58 5.16
CA TYR A 794 -8.14 3.81 6.41
C TYR A 794 -9.00 2.61 6.81
N VAL A 795 -9.78 2.06 5.88
CA VAL A 795 -10.64 0.90 6.17
C VAL A 795 -9.79 -0.32 6.52
N LYS A 796 -8.70 -0.56 5.78
CA LYS A 796 -7.78 -1.68 6.06
C LYS A 796 -7.06 -1.53 7.39
N SER A 797 -6.59 -0.32 7.71
CA SER A 797 -5.92 -0.09 9.00
C SER A 797 -6.87 -0.33 10.16
N ARG A 798 -8.15 0.08 10.06
CA ARG A 798 -9.16 -0.22 11.09
C ARG A 798 -9.45 -1.72 11.22
N PHE A 799 -9.47 -2.45 10.11
CA PHE A 799 -9.63 -3.90 10.14
C PHE A 799 -8.46 -4.58 10.87
N VAL A 800 -7.22 -4.19 10.53
CA VAL A 800 -6.01 -4.74 11.15
C VAL A 800 -5.92 -4.35 12.62
N ASP A 801 -6.38 -3.16 13.01
CA ASP A 801 -6.41 -2.69 14.40
C ASP A 801 -7.34 -3.53 15.29
N ARG A 802 -8.41 -4.14 14.74
CA ARG A 802 -9.19 -5.14 15.49
C ARG A 802 -8.43 -6.44 15.74
N LYS A 803 -7.45 -6.78 14.89
CA LYS A 803 -6.62 -7.99 15.04
C LYS A 803 -5.40 -7.77 15.91
N ASN A 804 -4.75 -6.62 15.78
CA ASN A 804 -3.56 -6.23 16.53
C ASN A 804 -3.67 -4.76 16.98
N PRO A 805 -4.42 -4.50 18.08
CA PRO A 805 -4.71 -3.15 18.54
C PRO A 805 -3.46 -2.31 18.77
N GLY A 806 -3.47 -1.08 18.24
CA GLY A 806 -2.37 -0.13 18.40
C GLY A 806 -1.16 -0.41 17.52
N ARG A 807 -1.11 -1.52 16.76
CA ARG A 807 0.03 -1.90 15.90
C ARG A 807 -0.31 -2.00 14.42
N ALA A 808 -1.51 -1.57 14.04
CA ALA A 808 -2.05 -1.79 12.71
C ALA A 808 -1.32 -1.06 11.59
N LEU A 809 -0.77 0.13 11.86
CA LEU A 809 -0.30 1.03 10.80
C LEU A 809 1.01 1.73 11.12
N VAL A 810 2.00 1.55 10.25
CA VAL A 810 3.22 2.38 10.20
C VAL A 810 3.22 3.18 8.91
N LEU A 811 3.37 4.49 9.01
CA LEU A 811 3.53 5.38 7.86
C LEU A 811 4.99 5.81 7.77
N ALA A 812 5.52 5.94 6.57
CA ALA A 812 6.86 6.44 6.33
C ALA A 812 6.87 7.45 5.18
N SER A 813 7.59 8.57 5.33
CA SER A 813 7.71 9.57 4.26
C SER A 813 8.89 10.50 4.47
N GLY A 814 9.46 10.96 3.36
CA GLY A 814 10.46 12.03 3.30
C GLY A 814 9.95 13.41 3.71
N THR A 815 8.64 13.65 3.60
CA THR A 815 8.01 14.94 3.87
C THR A 815 7.02 14.77 5.02
N PRO A 816 7.27 15.37 6.21
CA PRO A 816 6.41 15.18 7.37
C PRO A 816 4.94 15.55 7.09
N ILE A 817 4.67 16.73 6.56
CA ILE A 817 3.33 17.23 6.18
C ILE A 817 3.54 18.30 5.09
N THR A 818 2.69 18.34 4.06
CA THR A 818 2.60 19.52 3.18
C THR A 818 1.72 20.58 3.85
N ASN A 819 1.79 21.86 3.45
CA ASN A 819 1.15 22.99 4.15
C ASN A 819 -0.41 22.98 4.20
N THR A 820 -1.08 21.83 4.11
CA THR A 820 -2.54 21.71 4.17
C THR A 820 -3.00 21.17 5.51
N LEU A 821 -3.99 21.84 6.11
CA LEU A 821 -4.66 21.41 7.34
C LEU A 821 -5.19 19.98 7.24
N GLY A 822 -5.80 19.66 6.09
CA GLY A 822 -6.44 18.39 5.84
C GLY A 822 -5.48 17.21 5.95
N GLU A 823 -4.20 17.37 5.58
CA GLU A 823 -3.20 16.31 5.71
C GLU A 823 -2.85 16.02 7.17
N MET A 824 -2.59 17.06 7.98
CA MET A 824 -2.25 16.88 9.39
C MET A 824 -3.42 16.21 10.13
N PHE A 825 -4.65 16.71 9.90
CA PHE A 825 -5.86 16.11 10.44
C PHE A 825 -6.04 14.66 9.99
N SER A 826 -5.80 14.35 8.70
CA SER A 826 -5.90 12.98 8.18
C SER A 826 -4.89 12.04 8.84
N VAL A 827 -3.64 12.47 9.02
CA VAL A 827 -2.60 11.67 9.71
C VAL A 827 -2.98 11.45 11.18
N GLN A 828 -3.49 12.46 11.87
CA GLN A 828 -4.00 12.30 13.24
C GLN A 828 -5.21 11.36 13.29
N ARG A 829 -6.09 11.35 12.28
CA ARG A 829 -7.18 10.36 12.19
C ARG A 829 -6.67 8.94 11.95
N TYR A 830 -5.58 8.75 11.22
CA TYR A 830 -4.98 7.43 11.04
C TYR A 830 -4.40 6.90 12.35
N LEU A 831 -3.58 7.70 13.05
CA LEU A 831 -2.69 7.20 14.12
C LEU A 831 -3.07 7.67 15.53
N GLY A 832 -3.92 8.68 15.67
CA GLY A 832 -4.26 9.32 16.95
C GLY A 832 -5.74 9.63 17.10
N TYR A 833 -6.62 8.83 16.48
CA TYR A 833 -8.06 9.08 16.47
C TYR A 833 -8.67 9.13 17.87
N GLU A 834 -8.27 8.23 18.77
CA GLU A 834 -8.75 8.23 20.15
C GLU A 834 -8.36 9.52 20.89
N ALA A 835 -7.11 9.96 20.70
CA ALA A 835 -6.63 11.22 21.28
C ALA A 835 -7.38 12.45 20.74
N LEU A 836 -7.83 12.42 19.48
CA LEU A 836 -8.71 13.44 18.91
C LEU A 836 -10.11 13.38 19.56
N LEU A 837 -10.69 12.19 19.68
CA LEU A 837 -12.02 11.98 20.26
C LEU A 837 -12.09 12.45 21.72
N GLN A 838 -11.12 12.07 22.55
CA GLN A 838 -11.01 12.49 23.96
C GLN A 838 -10.94 14.03 24.11
N ARG A 839 -10.40 14.73 23.11
CA ARG A 839 -10.26 16.20 23.10
C ARG A 839 -11.42 16.91 22.38
N GLY A 840 -12.37 16.17 21.80
CA GLY A 840 -13.46 16.72 21.00
C GLY A 840 -13.00 17.30 19.65
N LEU A 841 -11.90 16.79 19.10
CA LEU A 841 -11.25 17.25 17.87
C LEU A 841 -11.33 16.23 16.72
N HIS A 842 -12.15 15.19 16.84
CA HIS A 842 -12.29 14.15 15.83
C HIS A 842 -13.01 14.62 14.56
N GLU A 843 -13.70 15.77 14.63
CA GLU A 843 -14.31 16.47 13.50
C GLU A 843 -13.42 17.62 13.01
N PHE A 844 -13.34 17.79 11.68
CA PHE A 844 -12.41 18.76 11.07
C PHE A 844 -12.70 20.19 11.49
N ASP A 845 -13.97 20.60 11.57
CA ASP A 845 -14.33 21.97 11.93
C ASP A 845 -13.94 22.31 13.38
N ALA A 846 -14.10 21.37 14.33
CA ALA A 846 -13.65 21.56 15.71
C ALA A 846 -12.13 21.63 15.82
N TRP A 847 -11.43 20.78 15.06
CA TRP A 847 -9.97 20.80 14.96
C TRP A 847 -9.46 22.12 14.35
N ALA A 848 -10.06 22.56 13.24
CA ALA A 848 -9.71 23.80 12.55
C ALA A 848 -10.03 25.05 13.39
N SER A 849 -11.12 25.05 14.17
CA SER A 849 -11.41 26.17 15.09
C SER A 849 -10.44 26.24 16.28
N THR A 850 -9.77 25.14 16.62
CA THR A 850 -8.81 25.08 17.74
C THR A 850 -7.40 25.46 17.30
N PHE A 851 -6.96 24.99 16.13
CA PHE A 851 -5.57 25.15 15.67
C PHE A 851 -5.43 26.03 14.44
N GLY A 852 -6.54 26.39 13.81
CA GLY A 852 -6.54 26.98 12.50
C GLY A 852 -6.74 28.50 12.49
N ASP A 853 -5.98 29.20 11.65
CA ASP A 853 -6.21 30.61 11.33
C ASP A 853 -6.27 30.94 9.83
N VAL A 854 -7.14 31.90 9.51
CA VAL A 854 -7.37 32.37 8.16
C VAL A 854 -6.84 33.78 8.01
N THR A 855 -6.07 34.02 6.95
CA THR A 855 -5.65 35.37 6.57
C THR A 855 -6.25 35.73 5.23
N THR A 856 -6.60 37.00 5.08
CA THR A 856 -7.02 37.56 3.80
C THR A 856 -5.83 38.28 3.19
N GLU A 857 -5.27 37.71 2.14
CA GLU A 857 -4.16 38.30 1.39
C GLU A 857 -4.67 38.86 0.07
N LEU A 858 -4.07 39.95 -0.39
CA LEU A 858 -4.33 40.47 -1.73
C LEU A 858 -3.57 39.64 -2.76
N GLU A 859 -4.25 38.74 -3.46
CA GLU A 859 -3.69 37.99 -4.57
C GLU A 859 -3.79 38.79 -5.86
N LEU A 860 -2.70 38.86 -6.61
CA LEU A 860 -2.70 39.42 -7.96
C LEU A 860 -3.44 38.46 -8.91
N GLN A 861 -4.57 38.92 -9.44
CA GLN A 861 -5.31 38.21 -10.47
C GLN A 861 -4.57 38.23 -11.82
N PRO A 862 -4.90 37.33 -12.75
CA PRO A 862 -4.42 37.35 -14.13
C PRO A 862 -4.59 38.72 -14.82
N SER A 863 -5.65 39.45 -14.48
CA SER A 863 -5.94 40.81 -14.98
C SER A 863 -5.00 41.90 -14.45
N GLY A 864 -4.10 41.58 -13.52
CA GLY A 864 -3.22 42.54 -12.85
C GLY A 864 -3.90 43.32 -11.71
N LYS A 865 -5.16 43.04 -11.40
CA LYS A 865 -5.87 43.59 -10.24
C LYS A 865 -5.64 42.73 -9.00
N TYR A 866 -5.63 43.35 -7.83
CA TYR A 866 -5.57 42.62 -6.57
C TYR A 866 -6.98 42.21 -6.14
N LYS A 867 -7.13 40.94 -5.74
CA LYS A 867 -8.35 40.42 -5.10
C LYS A 867 -8.02 39.96 -3.69
N PRO A 868 -8.78 40.38 -2.67
CA PRO A 868 -8.67 39.77 -1.35
C PRO A 868 -9.10 38.29 -1.48
N VAL A 869 -8.17 37.39 -1.20
CA VAL A 869 -8.43 35.95 -1.13
C VAL A 869 -8.15 35.52 0.30
N THR A 870 -9.20 35.07 0.96
CA THR A 870 -9.08 34.44 2.27
C THR A 870 -8.63 33.01 2.09
N ARG A 871 -7.52 32.67 2.73
CA ARG A 871 -6.90 31.37 2.69
C ARG A 871 -6.51 30.98 4.10
N PHE A 872 -6.42 29.68 4.32
CA PHE A 872 -5.75 29.20 5.51
C PHE A 872 -4.25 29.52 5.42
N ALA A 873 -3.67 30.16 6.43
CA ALA A 873 -2.29 30.63 6.34
C ALA A 873 -1.42 30.31 7.56
N THR A 874 -2.00 30.28 8.77
CA THR A 874 -1.21 30.09 10.00
C THR A 874 -1.90 29.15 10.96
N PHE A 875 -1.10 28.40 11.70
CA PHE A 875 -1.56 27.62 12.84
C PHE A 875 -1.49 28.48 14.11
N VAL A 876 -2.46 28.31 14.99
CA VAL A 876 -2.43 28.81 16.38
C VAL A 876 -2.38 27.63 17.34
N ASN A 877 -2.02 27.88 18.59
CA ASN A 877 -1.87 26.82 19.61
C ASN A 877 -0.92 25.70 19.09
N VAL A 878 0.17 26.14 18.45
CA VAL A 878 1.12 25.29 17.72
C VAL A 878 1.87 24.33 18.63
N PRO A 879 2.36 24.71 19.83
CA PRO A 879 3.06 23.79 20.72
C PRO A 879 2.27 22.51 21.02
N GLU A 880 0.98 22.64 21.29
CA GLU A 880 0.07 21.55 21.66
C GLU A 880 -0.26 20.68 20.45
N LEU A 881 -0.47 21.31 19.29
CA LEU A 881 -0.64 20.59 18.03
C LEU A 881 0.60 19.75 17.70
N ILE A 882 1.80 20.32 17.87
CA ILE A 882 3.06 19.61 17.68
C ILE A 882 3.22 18.49 18.70
N ALA A 883 2.87 18.70 19.97
CA ALA A 883 2.93 17.67 21.01
C ALA A 883 2.01 16.49 20.67
N MET A 884 0.76 16.77 20.24
CA MET A 884 -0.17 15.76 19.76
C MET A 884 0.38 15.00 18.54
N PHE A 885 0.95 15.71 17.56
CA PHE A 885 1.53 15.07 16.38
C PHE A 885 2.77 14.21 16.71
N ARG A 886 3.69 14.73 17.53
CA ARG A 886 4.92 14.03 17.94
C ARG A 886 4.67 12.84 18.86
N SER A 887 3.47 12.71 19.44
CA SER A 887 3.10 11.52 20.23
C SER A 887 3.19 10.22 19.41
N PHE A 888 2.83 10.25 18.13
CA PHE A 888 2.92 9.11 17.21
C PHE A 888 3.98 9.29 16.10
N ALA A 889 4.44 10.52 15.83
CA ALA A 889 5.42 10.79 14.78
C ALA A 889 6.87 10.89 15.27
N ASP A 890 7.80 10.18 14.62
CA ASP A 890 9.24 10.38 14.74
C ASP A 890 9.73 11.23 13.56
N VAL A 891 10.31 12.40 13.86
CA VAL A 891 10.70 13.37 12.84
C VAL A 891 12.22 13.45 12.80
N VAL A 892 12.79 13.30 11.60
CA VAL A 892 14.21 13.54 11.32
C VAL A 892 14.29 14.49 10.15
N LEU A 893 14.74 15.72 10.41
CA LEU A 893 14.88 16.77 9.41
C LEU A 893 16.22 16.61 8.65
N PRO A 894 16.32 17.20 7.45
CA PRO A 894 17.59 17.23 6.72
C PRO A 894 18.74 17.88 7.49
N GLU A 895 18.46 18.84 8.38
CA GLU A 895 19.50 19.41 9.26
C GLU A 895 20.04 18.37 10.25
N ASP A 896 19.18 17.55 10.85
CA ASP A 896 19.56 16.50 11.82
C ASP A 896 20.48 15.46 11.19
N LEU A 897 20.29 15.18 9.89
CA LEU A 897 21.14 14.25 9.15
C LEU A 897 22.60 14.74 9.01
N ARG A 898 22.86 16.04 9.14
CA ARG A 898 24.23 16.58 9.03
C ARG A 898 25.16 16.12 10.15
N GLU A 899 24.62 15.63 11.25
CA GLU A 899 25.39 14.99 12.32
C GLU A 899 25.99 13.64 11.87
N TYR A 900 25.33 12.97 10.91
CA TYR A 900 25.71 11.62 10.45
C TYR A 900 26.36 11.63 9.06
N VAL A 901 25.99 12.59 8.20
CA VAL A 901 26.46 12.67 6.81
C VAL A 901 26.94 14.06 6.43
N LYS A 902 28.01 14.14 5.64
CA LYS A 902 28.57 15.42 5.17
C LYS A 902 27.77 15.94 3.97
N VAL A 903 26.94 16.95 4.19
CA VAL A 903 26.17 17.65 3.14
C VAL A 903 26.88 18.95 2.73
N PRO A 904 27.13 19.21 1.43
CA PRO A 904 27.73 20.46 0.97
C PRO A 904 26.88 21.70 1.29
N ALA A 905 27.54 22.82 1.61
CA ALA A 905 26.87 24.11 1.79
C ALA A 905 26.51 24.77 0.45
N LEU A 906 25.47 25.62 0.45
CA LEU A 906 25.16 26.47 -0.71
C LEU A 906 26.29 27.46 -0.95
N SER A 907 26.82 27.53 -2.17
CA SER A 907 27.93 28.44 -2.52
C SER A 907 27.59 29.92 -2.32
N THR A 908 26.32 30.29 -2.47
CA THR A 908 25.80 31.66 -2.30
C THR A 908 25.31 31.95 -0.87
N GLY A 909 25.40 30.98 0.05
CA GLY A 909 24.87 31.08 1.42
C GLY A 909 23.33 31.00 1.53
N ALA A 910 22.59 31.51 0.54
CA ALA A 910 21.13 31.50 0.51
C ALA A 910 20.57 31.28 -0.91
N ARG A 911 19.27 30.93 -0.99
CA ARG A 911 18.52 30.82 -2.26
C ARG A 911 18.42 32.20 -2.92
N GLN A 912 18.64 32.27 -4.23
CA GLN A 912 18.55 33.52 -5.00
C GLN A 912 17.17 33.65 -5.67
N ILE A 913 16.51 34.79 -5.50
CA ILE A 913 15.23 35.11 -6.15
C ILE A 913 15.50 36.11 -7.27
N ILE A 914 15.16 35.74 -8.51
CA ILE A 914 15.30 36.59 -9.70
C ILE A 914 13.90 37.08 -10.11
N THR A 915 13.73 38.40 -10.22
CA THR A 915 12.44 39.04 -10.54
C THR A 915 12.52 39.78 -11.87
N ALA A 916 11.75 39.32 -12.86
CA ALA A 916 11.58 40.02 -14.14
C ALA A 916 10.52 41.13 -14.01
N LYS A 917 10.80 42.31 -14.58
CA LYS A 917 9.85 43.44 -14.57
C LYS A 917 8.76 43.22 -15.65
N PRO A 918 7.49 43.58 -15.37
CA PRO A 918 6.43 43.44 -16.36
C PRO A 918 6.66 44.39 -17.55
N SER A 919 6.74 43.82 -18.75
CA SER A 919 6.92 44.54 -20.00
C SER A 919 5.68 45.35 -20.39
N ALA A 920 5.84 46.27 -21.34
CA ALA A 920 4.71 47.03 -21.89
C ALA A 920 3.71 46.11 -22.63
N ALA A 921 4.19 45.10 -23.34
CA ALA A 921 3.32 44.14 -24.03
C ALA A 921 2.54 43.28 -23.03
N PHE A 922 3.18 42.82 -21.95
CA PHE A 922 2.52 42.02 -20.92
C PHE A 922 1.42 42.81 -20.21
N LYS A 923 1.68 44.09 -19.89
CA LYS A 923 0.66 44.99 -19.32
C LYS A 923 -0.54 45.18 -20.25
N ARG A 924 -0.33 45.26 -21.57
CA ARG A 924 -1.43 45.32 -22.55
C ARG A 924 -2.25 44.03 -22.54
N TYR A 925 -1.58 42.87 -22.48
CA TYR A 925 -2.28 41.58 -22.41
C TYR A 925 -3.10 41.43 -21.11
N GLN A 926 -2.62 41.97 -19.98
CA GLN A 926 -3.41 42.02 -18.73
C GLN A 926 -4.74 42.77 -18.90
N MET A 927 -4.79 43.82 -19.73
CA MET A 927 -6.05 44.51 -20.04
C MET A 927 -7.01 43.63 -20.84
N VAL A 928 -6.50 42.77 -21.73
CA VAL A 928 -7.30 41.78 -22.45
C VAL A 928 -7.86 40.72 -21.50
N LEU A 929 -7.03 40.23 -20.55
CA LEU A 929 -7.49 39.32 -19.52
C LEU A 929 -8.57 39.97 -18.63
N ASP A 930 -8.44 41.25 -18.28
CA ASP A 930 -9.48 41.99 -17.53
C ASP A 930 -10.82 42.04 -18.28
N ALA A 931 -10.79 42.29 -19.59
CA ALA A 931 -11.99 42.30 -20.43
C ALA A 931 -12.65 40.91 -20.49
N ARG A 932 -11.85 39.84 -20.60
CA ARG A 932 -12.36 38.45 -20.58
C ARG A 932 -13.00 38.08 -19.24
N ILE A 933 -12.39 38.47 -18.12
CA ILE A 933 -12.98 38.24 -16.78
C ILE A 933 -14.32 38.96 -16.66
N LYS A 934 -14.42 40.22 -17.08
CA LYS A 934 -15.67 40.98 -17.05
C LYS A 934 -16.76 40.31 -17.88
N ALA A 935 -16.45 39.87 -19.09
CA ALA A 935 -17.41 39.16 -19.95
C ALA A 935 -17.89 37.83 -19.36
N ILE A 936 -17.04 37.14 -18.57
CA ILE A 936 -17.43 35.92 -17.83
C ILE A 936 -18.32 36.27 -16.64
N GLU A 937 -17.99 37.32 -15.89
CA GLU A 937 -18.78 37.79 -14.74
C GLU A 937 -20.15 38.32 -15.16
N GLU A 938 -20.26 38.96 -16.32
CA GLU A 938 -21.51 39.47 -16.91
C GLU A 938 -22.37 38.37 -17.57
N ARG A 939 -21.87 37.13 -17.69
CA ARG A 939 -22.61 36.04 -18.34
C ARG A 939 -23.71 35.50 -17.44
N GLU A 940 -24.96 35.60 -17.91
CA GLU A 940 -26.13 35.19 -17.13
C GLU A 940 -26.50 33.70 -17.23
N ARG A 941 -25.96 32.98 -18.22
CA ARG A 941 -26.19 31.53 -18.46
C ARG A 941 -25.02 30.66 -17.96
N PRO A 942 -25.26 29.39 -17.58
CA PRO A 942 -24.19 28.43 -17.28
C PRO A 942 -23.20 28.31 -18.45
N ALA A 943 -21.93 28.07 -18.13
CA ALA A 943 -20.90 27.88 -19.15
C ALA A 943 -21.15 26.58 -19.93
N GLU A 944 -21.14 26.69 -21.25
CA GLU A 944 -21.27 25.56 -22.19
C GLU A 944 -19.92 25.21 -22.82
N ALA A 945 -19.83 24.06 -23.48
CA ALA A 945 -18.61 23.65 -24.15
C ALA A 945 -18.20 24.68 -25.22
N GLY A 946 -16.99 25.26 -25.10
CA GLY A 946 -16.46 26.30 -25.99
C GLY A 946 -16.54 27.71 -25.41
N ASP A 947 -17.30 27.92 -24.33
CA ASP A 947 -17.29 29.18 -23.61
C ASP A 947 -15.96 29.41 -22.88
N ASP A 948 -15.51 30.67 -22.84
CA ASP A 948 -14.42 31.05 -21.95
C ASP A 948 -14.87 30.97 -20.48
N ILE A 949 -13.98 30.48 -19.62
CA ILE A 949 -14.21 30.26 -18.18
C ILE A 949 -13.06 30.83 -17.37
N LEU A 950 -13.31 31.16 -16.10
CA LEU A 950 -12.29 31.81 -15.26
C LEU A 950 -10.99 30.99 -15.15
N LEU A 951 -11.08 29.66 -15.11
CA LEU A 951 -9.91 28.77 -15.09
C LEU A 951 -9.04 28.90 -16.35
N SER A 952 -9.66 29.10 -17.51
CA SER A 952 -8.98 29.32 -18.79
C SER A 952 -8.18 30.63 -18.75
N VAL A 953 -8.82 31.72 -18.31
CA VAL A 953 -8.18 33.03 -18.16
C VAL A 953 -7.01 33.00 -17.16
N ILE A 954 -7.18 32.29 -16.03
CA ILE A 954 -6.09 32.09 -15.05
C ILE A 954 -4.93 31.33 -15.67
N THR A 955 -5.23 30.29 -16.44
CA THR A 955 -4.22 29.49 -17.13
C THR A 955 -3.44 30.34 -18.13
N ASP A 956 -4.13 31.17 -18.93
CA ASP A 956 -3.51 32.11 -19.88
C ASP A 956 -2.63 33.14 -19.18
N GLY A 957 -3.11 33.75 -18.09
CA GLY A 957 -2.32 34.70 -17.31
C GLY A 957 -1.04 34.10 -16.74
N ARG A 958 -1.09 32.85 -16.24
CA ARG A 958 0.11 32.14 -15.74
C ARG A 958 1.14 31.87 -16.85
N HIS A 959 0.67 31.53 -18.05
CA HIS A 959 1.53 31.30 -19.21
C HIS A 959 2.15 32.61 -19.71
N ALA A 960 1.33 33.65 -19.91
CA ALA A 960 1.78 34.98 -20.31
C ALA A 960 2.81 35.59 -19.35
N ALA A 961 2.70 35.30 -18.05
CA ALA A 961 3.64 35.76 -17.02
C ALA A 961 5.02 35.09 -17.06
N ILE A 962 5.18 34.02 -17.86
CA ILE A 962 6.47 33.38 -18.17
C ILE A 962 7.02 33.99 -19.47
N ASP A 963 6.21 33.95 -20.53
CA ASP A 963 6.52 34.46 -21.87
C ASP A 963 5.21 34.69 -22.63
N LEU A 964 5.03 35.84 -23.26
CA LEU A 964 3.83 36.17 -24.02
C LEU A 964 3.60 35.22 -25.21
N ARG A 965 4.64 34.59 -25.75
CA ARG A 965 4.50 33.63 -26.86
C ARG A 965 3.69 32.38 -26.49
N LEU A 966 3.51 32.11 -25.20
CA LEU A 966 2.62 31.04 -24.74
C LEU A 966 1.13 31.39 -24.89
N VAL A 967 0.77 32.64 -25.12
CA VAL A 967 -0.63 33.07 -25.35
C VAL A 967 -0.82 33.70 -26.72
N ASP A 968 0.24 34.24 -27.29
CA ASP A 968 0.28 34.87 -28.60
C ASP A 968 1.55 34.42 -29.34
N PRO A 969 1.51 33.31 -30.10
CA PRO A 969 2.70 32.70 -30.71
C PRO A 969 3.45 33.61 -31.68
N ASP A 970 2.75 34.59 -32.24
CA ASP A 970 3.29 35.55 -33.20
C ASP A 970 3.96 36.75 -32.50
N ASN A 971 3.89 36.84 -31.17
CA ASN A 971 4.53 37.91 -30.41
C ASN A 971 6.07 37.81 -30.46
N ASP A 972 6.73 38.96 -30.56
CA ASP A 972 8.19 39.03 -30.56
C ASP A 972 8.81 38.50 -29.24
N ASN A 973 10.05 38.01 -29.32
CA ASN A 973 10.81 37.61 -28.14
C ASN A 973 11.19 38.82 -27.29
N GLU A 974 10.65 38.90 -26.08
CA GLU A 974 10.92 40.00 -25.14
C GLU A 974 12.24 39.78 -24.41
N PRO A 975 13.22 40.70 -24.48
CA PRO A 975 14.58 40.46 -23.99
C PRO A 975 14.65 40.20 -22.47
N ASP A 976 13.87 40.96 -21.67
CA ASP A 976 13.91 40.93 -20.20
C ASP A 976 12.77 40.09 -19.59
N ASN A 977 12.30 39.06 -20.31
CA ASN A 977 11.29 38.15 -19.78
C ASN A 977 11.91 37.06 -18.88
N LYS A 978 11.09 36.40 -18.06
CA LYS A 978 11.56 35.40 -17.09
C LYS A 978 12.32 34.26 -17.75
N LEU A 979 11.91 33.87 -18.95
CA LEU A 979 12.50 32.75 -19.68
C LEU A 979 13.93 33.08 -20.12
N ASN A 980 14.14 34.28 -20.68
CA ASN A 980 15.44 34.75 -21.14
C ASN A 980 16.39 35.07 -19.97
N ASP A 981 15.88 35.62 -18.86
CA ASP A 981 16.65 35.81 -17.63
C ASP A 981 17.16 34.47 -17.07
N LEU A 982 16.30 33.45 -17.04
CA LEU A 982 16.65 32.09 -16.62
C LEU A 982 17.73 31.49 -17.54
N ILE A 983 17.56 31.58 -18.85
CA ILE A 983 18.52 31.05 -19.83
C ILE A 983 19.87 31.76 -19.69
N GLY A 984 19.87 33.09 -19.52
CA GLY A 984 21.08 33.87 -19.29
C GLY A 984 21.84 33.42 -18.05
N ASN A 985 21.14 33.24 -16.93
CA ASN A 985 21.76 32.76 -15.68
C ASN A 985 22.27 31.32 -15.80
N ALA A 986 21.49 30.42 -16.41
CA ALA A 986 21.85 29.01 -16.58
C ALA A 986 23.08 28.85 -17.50
N TYR A 987 23.17 29.65 -18.56
CA TYR A 987 24.34 29.71 -19.44
C TYR A 987 25.59 30.23 -18.70
N ARG A 988 25.44 31.30 -17.91
CA ARG A 988 26.54 31.85 -17.09
C ARG A 988 27.12 30.80 -16.14
N ILE A 989 26.27 30.07 -15.41
CA ILE A 989 26.70 29.01 -14.48
C ILE A 989 27.43 27.89 -15.23
N TRP A 990 26.94 27.49 -16.40
CA TRP A 990 27.60 26.47 -17.22
C TRP A 990 29.00 26.92 -17.68
N GLN A 991 29.15 28.17 -18.13
CA GLN A 991 30.45 28.71 -18.49
C GLN A 991 31.42 28.78 -17.29
N GLU A 992 30.95 29.29 -16.14
CA GLU A 992 31.77 29.44 -14.92
C GLU A 992 32.23 28.09 -14.36
N THR A 993 31.42 27.04 -14.51
CA THR A 993 31.70 25.72 -13.94
C THR A 993 32.35 24.73 -14.90
N ALA A 994 32.48 25.06 -16.20
CA ALA A 994 32.94 24.13 -17.24
C ALA A 994 34.28 23.44 -16.94
N GLN A 995 35.19 24.09 -16.22
CA GLN A 995 36.51 23.55 -15.83
C GLN A 995 36.58 23.08 -14.37
N SER A 996 35.48 23.19 -13.62
CA SER A 996 35.43 22.73 -12.24
C SER A 996 35.41 21.21 -12.19
N SER A 997 36.37 20.63 -11.47
CA SER A 997 36.42 19.20 -11.20
C SER A 997 35.67 18.87 -9.92
N TYR A 998 34.85 17.83 -9.98
CA TYR A 998 34.07 17.33 -8.85
C TYR A 998 34.52 15.92 -8.50
N VAL A 999 34.36 15.52 -7.24
CA VAL A 999 34.73 14.18 -6.76
C VAL A 999 33.49 13.34 -6.45
N ARG A 1000 33.57 12.05 -6.76
CA ARG A 1000 32.60 11.02 -6.41
C ARG A 1000 32.72 10.67 -4.92
N ALA A 1001 31.74 9.93 -4.40
CA ALA A 1001 31.73 9.45 -3.01
C ALA A 1001 32.95 8.57 -2.66
N ASP A 1002 33.54 7.88 -3.65
CA ASP A 1002 34.76 7.08 -3.51
C ASP A 1002 36.06 7.91 -3.57
N GLY A 1003 35.96 9.24 -3.61
CA GLY A 1003 37.07 10.17 -3.67
C GLY A 1003 37.70 10.33 -5.06
N LYS A 1004 37.21 9.60 -6.08
CA LYS A 1004 37.74 9.73 -7.45
C LYS A 1004 37.10 10.92 -8.16
N PRO A 1005 37.85 11.64 -9.01
CA PRO A 1005 37.26 12.71 -9.81
C PRO A 1005 36.25 12.14 -10.81
N PHE A 1006 35.20 12.90 -11.10
CA PHE A 1006 34.37 12.61 -12.27
C PHE A 1006 35.21 12.74 -13.55
N GLU A 1007 34.92 11.90 -14.53
CA GLU A 1007 35.61 11.90 -15.83
C GLU A 1007 35.36 13.21 -16.60
N LEU A 1008 34.20 13.85 -16.41
CA LEU A 1008 33.81 15.07 -17.10
C LEU A 1008 33.71 16.27 -16.12
N PRO A 1009 34.46 17.36 -16.33
CA PRO A 1009 34.37 18.58 -15.52
C PRO A 1009 33.14 19.42 -15.90
N GLY A 1010 32.58 20.18 -14.97
CA GLY A 1010 31.31 20.91 -15.17
C GLY A 1010 30.26 20.61 -14.12
N ALA A 1011 29.43 21.59 -13.77
CA ALA A 1011 28.26 21.36 -12.92
C ALA A 1011 27.05 20.92 -13.76
N ALA A 1012 26.24 20.02 -13.22
CA ALA A 1012 24.89 19.76 -13.75
C ALA A 1012 23.88 20.75 -13.17
N GLN A 1013 22.90 21.15 -13.97
CA GLN A 1013 21.84 22.08 -13.63
C GLN A 1013 20.47 21.44 -13.91
N MET A 1014 19.54 21.56 -12.96
CA MET A 1014 18.16 21.11 -13.12
C MET A 1014 17.23 22.31 -13.24
N ILE A 1015 16.40 22.33 -14.28
CA ILE A 1015 15.45 23.41 -14.57
C ILE A 1015 14.04 22.85 -14.43
N PHE A 1016 13.33 23.31 -13.40
CA PHE A 1016 11.95 22.90 -13.11
C PHE A 1016 10.95 23.91 -13.66
N SER A 1017 9.97 23.45 -14.46
CA SER A 1017 8.81 24.26 -14.83
C SER A 1017 7.59 23.38 -15.12
N ASP A 1018 6.50 23.59 -14.36
CA ASP A 1018 5.24 22.87 -14.56
C ASP A 1018 4.40 23.45 -15.72
N LEU A 1019 4.79 24.60 -16.25
CA LEU A 1019 4.12 25.31 -17.35
C LEU A 1019 5.04 25.45 -18.56
N GLY A 1020 4.44 25.67 -19.74
CA GLY A 1020 5.21 25.81 -20.99
C GLY A 1020 5.94 24.53 -21.42
N THR A 1021 5.41 23.38 -21.02
CA THR A 1021 5.92 22.04 -21.33
C THR A 1021 5.92 21.74 -22.84
N ILE A 1022 6.48 20.60 -23.26
CA ILE A 1022 6.47 20.22 -24.69
C ILE A 1022 5.04 19.99 -25.20
N SER A 1023 4.17 19.40 -24.38
CA SER A 1023 2.79 19.08 -24.79
C SER A 1023 1.96 20.32 -25.11
N VAL A 1024 2.29 21.45 -24.48
CA VAL A 1024 1.56 22.72 -24.61
C VAL A 1024 1.73 23.34 -26.00
N GLU A 1025 2.82 23.03 -26.71
CA GLU A 1025 3.09 23.53 -28.06
C GLU A 1025 1.97 23.21 -29.05
N LYS A 1026 1.36 22.01 -28.94
CA LYS A 1026 0.25 21.60 -29.83
C LYS A 1026 -0.97 22.51 -29.69
N SER A 1027 -1.23 22.96 -28.47
CA SER A 1027 -2.38 23.82 -28.15
C SER A 1027 -2.08 25.31 -28.29
N ARG A 1028 -0.82 25.71 -28.11
CA ARG A 1028 -0.43 27.13 -27.93
C ARG A 1028 0.68 27.58 -28.86
N GLY A 1029 1.11 26.79 -29.83
CA GLY A 1029 2.13 27.17 -30.82
C GLY A 1029 3.57 27.37 -30.30
N PHE A 1030 3.79 27.41 -28.98
CA PHE A 1030 5.08 27.69 -28.36
C PHE A 1030 5.35 26.77 -27.16
N SER A 1031 6.63 26.40 -26.97
CA SER A 1031 7.09 25.62 -25.82
C SER A 1031 8.31 26.27 -25.17
N ALA A 1032 8.20 26.57 -23.87
CA ALA A 1032 9.31 27.10 -23.09
C ALA A 1032 10.47 26.09 -23.03
N TYR A 1033 10.16 24.79 -22.95
CA TYR A 1033 11.17 23.72 -22.91
C TYR A 1033 12.03 23.69 -24.16
N ARG A 1034 11.40 23.73 -25.34
CA ARG A 1034 12.13 23.80 -26.62
C ARG A 1034 12.91 25.10 -26.74
N TRP A 1035 12.30 26.23 -26.35
CA TRP A 1035 12.98 27.51 -26.40
C TRP A 1035 14.25 27.54 -25.54
N ILE A 1036 14.20 27.03 -24.30
CA ILE A 1036 15.37 26.91 -23.42
C ILE A 1036 16.47 26.09 -24.10
N ARG A 1037 16.12 24.90 -24.61
CA ARG A 1037 17.08 24.02 -25.30
C ARG A 1037 17.72 24.72 -26.49
N ASP A 1038 16.89 25.26 -27.39
CA ASP A 1038 17.35 25.83 -28.66
C ASP A 1038 18.21 27.09 -28.43
N GLU A 1039 17.84 27.93 -27.45
CA GLU A 1039 18.59 29.13 -27.11
C GLU A 1039 19.93 28.81 -26.43
N LEU A 1040 19.98 27.81 -25.54
CA LEU A 1040 21.24 27.32 -24.98
C LEU A 1040 22.16 26.78 -26.08
N VAL A 1041 21.61 26.04 -27.05
CA VAL A 1041 22.37 25.56 -28.23
C VAL A 1041 22.87 26.71 -29.08
N ARG A 1042 22.05 27.74 -29.35
CA ARG A 1042 22.48 28.95 -30.08
C ARG A 1042 23.63 29.68 -29.38
N ARG A 1043 23.65 29.67 -28.04
CA ARG A 1043 24.73 30.25 -27.23
C ARG A 1043 25.98 29.38 -27.15
N GLY A 1044 25.97 28.18 -27.75
CA GLY A 1044 27.14 27.31 -27.87
C GLY A 1044 27.17 26.12 -26.92
N VAL A 1045 26.11 25.85 -26.16
CA VAL A 1045 25.99 24.62 -25.36
C VAL A 1045 25.77 23.43 -26.30
N PRO A 1046 26.55 22.34 -26.21
CA PRO A 1046 26.32 21.16 -27.02
C PRO A 1046 24.93 20.56 -26.77
N ALA A 1047 24.19 20.23 -27.84
CA ALA A 1047 22.85 19.63 -27.71
C ALA A 1047 22.86 18.31 -26.92
N SER A 1048 23.97 17.56 -26.95
CA SER A 1048 24.17 16.34 -26.17
C SER A 1048 24.21 16.56 -24.65
N GLU A 1049 24.46 17.79 -24.21
CA GLU A 1049 24.49 18.15 -22.78
C GLU A 1049 23.11 18.57 -22.25
N ILE A 1050 22.09 18.65 -23.10
CA ILE A 1050 20.75 19.13 -22.72
C ILE A 1050 19.74 18.00 -22.91
N ALA A 1051 18.97 17.72 -21.87
CA ALA A 1051 17.91 16.72 -21.92
C ALA A 1051 16.60 17.25 -21.33
N VAL A 1052 15.50 16.88 -21.97
CA VAL A 1052 14.15 17.29 -21.55
C VAL A 1052 13.37 16.07 -21.10
N MET A 1053 13.06 16.00 -19.81
CA MET A 1053 12.48 14.82 -19.14
C MET A 1053 11.22 14.26 -19.80
N GLN A 1054 10.39 15.10 -20.42
CA GLN A 1054 9.16 14.69 -21.11
C GLN A 1054 9.41 13.94 -22.42
N GLU A 1055 10.58 14.10 -23.01
CA GLU A 1055 11.02 13.29 -24.16
C GLU A 1055 11.35 11.85 -23.71
N PHE A 1056 11.61 11.66 -22.42
CA PHE A 1056 11.88 10.39 -21.74
C PHE A 1056 10.63 9.95 -20.98
N LYS A 1057 9.57 9.56 -21.71
CA LYS A 1057 8.25 9.25 -21.11
C LYS A 1057 8.25 8.07 -20.15
N LYS A 1058 9.25 7.21 -20.27
CA LYS A 1058 9.22 5.87 -19.71
C LYS A 1058 10.30 5.72 -18.65
N ALA A 1059 10.00 4.96 -17.59
CA ALA A 1059 10.81 4.91 -16.36
C ALA A 1059 12.27 4.53 -16.61
N GLU A 1060 12.53 3.79 -17.69
CA GLU A 1060 13.85 3.29 -18.06
C GLU A 1060 14.68 4.39 -18.73
N ALA A 1061 14.12 5.04 -19.76
CA ALA A 1061 14.75 6.18 -20.43
C ALA A 1061 15.08 7.30 -19.42
N LYS A 1062 14.19 7.50 -18.43
CA LYS A 1062 14.41 8.39 -17.29
C LYS A 1062 15.59 7.96 -16.41
N GLN A 1063 15.69 6.67 -16.08
CA GLN A 1063 16.78 6.14 -15.25
C GLN A 1063 18.14 6.27 -15.94
N ARG A 1064 18.22 5.96 -17.24
CA ARG A 1064 19.44 6.18 -18.03
C ARG A 1064 19.81 7.65 -18.07
N LEU A 1065 18.83 8.53 -18.30
CA LEU A 1065 19.04 9.97 -18.27
C LEU A 1065 19.58 10.43 -16.91
N PHE A 1066 19.03 9.94 -15.80
CA PHE A 1066 19.58 10.24 -14.47
C PHE A 1066 21.02 9.78 -14.31
N GLY A 1067 21.39 8.63 -14.89
CA GLY A 1067 22.77 8.19 -14.93
C GLY A 1067 23.66 9.08 -15.80
N ASP A 1068 23.21 9.48 -16.98
CA ASP A 1068 23.95 10.41 -17.84
C ASP A 1068 24.12 11.80 -17.19
N VAL A 1069 23.15 12.25 -16.38
CA VAL A 1069 23.27 13.45 -15.54
C VAL A 1069 24.28 13.26 -14.42
N ARG A 1070 24.22 12.13 -13.68
CA ARG A 1070 25.19 11.81 -12.62
C ARG A 1070 26.61 11.67 -13.15
N ALA A 1071 26.79 11.10 -14.33
CA ALA A 1071 28.08 10.97 -15.00
C ALA A 1071 28.62 12.30 -15.57
N GLY A 1072 27.80 13.35 -15.60
CA GLY A 1072 28.16 14.66 -16.15
C GLY A 1072 28.09 14.75 -17.68
N LYS A 1073 27.50 13.76 -18.36
CA LYS A 1073 27.28 13.81 -19.82
C LYS A 1073 26.15 14.77 -20.18
N VAL A 1074 25.12 14.82 -19.33
CA VAL A 1074 24.04 15.80 -19.42
C VAL A 1074 24.27 16.88 -18.37
N ARG A 1075 24.39 18.14 -18.80
CA ARG A 1075 24.61 19.32 -17.95
C ARG A 1075 23.33 20.11 -17.67
N PHE A 1076 22.30 19.96 -18.50
CA PHE A 1076 21.00 20.59 -18.29
C PHE A 1076 19.90 19.55 -18.35
N LEU A 1077 19.19 19.35 -17.23
CA LEU A 1077 18.00 18.51 -17.17
C LEU A 1077 16.77 19.41 -16.97
N ILE A 1078 15.85 19.39 -17.93
CA ILE A 1078 14.64 20.22 -17.94
C ILE A 1078 13.42 19.33 -17.70
N GLY A 1079 12.55 19.67 -16.75
CA GLY A 1079 11.36 18.87 -16.45
C GLY A 1079 10.36 19.56 -15.52
N SER A 1080 9.24 18.90 -15.27
CA SER A 1080 8.23 19.34 -14.29
C SER A 1080 8.43 18.64 -12.95
N SER A 1081 7.80 19.18 -11.90
CA SER A 1081 7.80 18.60 -10.55
C SER A 1081 7.38 17.12 -10.59
N ASP A 1082 6.30 16.79 -11.31
CA ASP A 1082 5.81 15.40 -11.43
C ASP A 1082 6.77 14.47 -12.20
N THR A 1083 7.61 15.00 -13.09
CA THR A 1083 8.48 14.17 -13.93
C THR A 1083 9.84 13.89 -13.32
N MET A 1084 10.32 14.78 -12.43
CA MET A 1084 11.64 14.72 -11.81
C MET A 1084 11.60 14.50 -10.30
N GLY A 1085 10.44 14.67 -9.66
CA GLY A 1085 10.23 14.54 -8.22
C GLY A 1085 9.93 13.12 -7.75
#